data_AF-A0A0J6CWA0-F1
#
_entry.id   AF-A0A0J6CWA0-F1
#
_cell.length_a   1.000
_cell.length_b   1.000
_cell.length_c   1.000
_cell.angle_alpha   90.00
_cell.angle_beta   90.00
_cell.angle_gamma   90.00
#
_symmetry.space_group_name_H-M   'P 1'
#
loop_
_entity.id
_entity.type
_entity.pdbx_description
1 polymer ?
#
loop_
_entity_poly.entity_id
_entity_poly.type
_entity_poly.pdbx_seq_one_letter_code
_entity_poly.pdbx_strand_id
1 'polypeptide(L)'
;MSLQKKWTEQTFDLELEKHLPGWKRTGEVRNAAKTVEVLCPEGHLRKLAPGKIKTQDNKCIGCIRSANRKEACETFLEKLKKEQYKPKFMLENYENANFSLPVICPNGSQWKVSRTGFLGKQQLRCRCELCLKTINPKKNPVVRKPNEAAIELLELGFEINPNNWKGIKYAIEGKWIECGHTEIKSPDRIIFRHERCGRCKSHLLRLKIEEYQKELGFIIKDNQQLENIKKKQTIDVICVKGHEDKVWIQQLFKYKIQDFKDSNAFLCNICKAEYYRGENNPLYIHGKSIQNSEGRTEALYKRWFRKIKRAYPTCQVCRNNLGEIAHHLYGFNEYENLRYTEENGVSLCRNCHDLFHDKFHYGGNTLEQFIKFLEELDEYDTNDLHEMVLQRRPFLLNEIEKKKNKRIKVYSITKLALLVNTFPEIIRILVTNGEIKGAFKDQDNMWVITQENAKEFVKKTDIERQNMLSNCLVGKKFGNLTVTKLIGRKSEGKQARMFVEVQCKCGNIVEKPYYRLVREKGNCSWQCGITKEMVKGRTRLDEEFIDKVKAMYLNGYSSKDITEKYNISYTTVYQYLKLSGISTRQRKRVDQELKDTVANMYLSGSSVHKISEELNVHPRSCYEYLKEKGIKSGRKKPHPNQELVEQVAMLYEKGKKIKEISEELKVNISVCYDYLVLKGLWKRNKR
;
A
#
# COMPACT_ATOMS: atom_id res chain seq x y z
N MET A 1 39.92 -16.42 -24.61
CA MET A 1 40.89 -17.07 -23.69
C MET A 1 41.54 -15.98 -22.86
N SER A 2 41.46 -16.08 -21.52
CA SER A 2 42.31 -15.47 -20.46
C SER A 2 42.70 -13.97 -20.57
N LEU A 3 42.57 -13.13 -19.54
CA LEU A 3 42.86 -13.40 -18.12
C LEU A 3 41.92 -12.59 -17.21
N GLN A 4 40.89 -13.24 -16.67
CA GLN A 4 40.48 -12.92 -15.29
C GLN A 4 41.75 -13.04 -14.44
N LYS A 5 42.03 -12.10 -13.52
CA LYS A 5 42.95 -12.38 -12.41
C LYS A 5 42.51 -13.74 -11.86
N LYS A 6 43.30 -14.78 -12.13
CA LYS A 6 43.03 -16.11 -11.65
C LYS A 6 43.18 -15.95 -10.14
N TRP A 7 42.04 -15.86 -9.46
CA TRP A 7 41.98 -15.96 -8.02
C TRP A 7 42.38 -17.38 -7.70
N THR A 8 43.68 -17.57 -7.59
CA THR A 8 44.29 -18.74 -7.02
C THR A 8 44.35 -18.51 -5.52
N GLU A 9 44.62 -19.58 -4.80
CA GLU A 9 44.93 -19.53 -3.38
C GLU A 9 46.02 -18.49 -3.07
N GLN A 10 47.12 -18.51 -3.83
CA GLN A 10 48.24 -17.58 -3.66
C GLN A 10 47.86 -16.12 -3.90
N THR A 11 47.09 -15.81 -4.95
CA THR A 11 46.70 -14.43 -5.24
C THR A 11 45.65 -13.91 -4.26
N PHE A 12 44.79 -14.78 -3.74
CA PHE A 12 43.88 -14.46 -2.65
C PHE A 12 44.64 -14.16 -1.35
N ASP A 13 45.59 -15.00 -0.97
CA ASP A 13 46.34 -14.87 0.28
C ASP A 13 47.21 -13.59 0.28
N LEU A 14 47.81 -13.22 -0.87
CA LEU A 14 48.55 -11.95 -1.02
C LEU A 14 47.66 -10.71 -0.88
N GLU A 15 46.48 -10.71 -1.53
CA GLU A 15 45.54 -9.58 -1.43
C GLU A 15 44.88 -9.53 -0.05
N LEU A 16 44.68 -10.69 0.59
CA LEU A 16 44.18 -10.81 1.97
C LEU A 16 45.19 -10.20 2.95
N GLU A 17 46.47 -10.55 2.87
CA GLU A 17 47.51 -9.98 3.75
C GLU A 17 47.68 -8.48 3.52
N LYS A 18 47.61 -8.02 2.26
CA LYS A 18 47.75 -6.59 1.92
C LYS A 18 46.65 -5.71 2.50
N HIS A 19 45.40 -6.18 2.50
CA HIS A 19 44.24 -5.38 2.88
C HIS A 19 43.68 -5.73 4.28
N LEU A 20 43.88 -6.95 4.74
CA LEU A 20 43.44 -7.50 6.02
C LEU A 20 44.61 -8.25 6.68
N PRO A 21 45.68 -7.54 7.12
CA PRO A 21 46.89 -8.17 7.64
C PRO A 21 46.60 -9.10 8.83
N GLY A 22 47.22 -10.29 8.83
CA GLY A 22 47.06 -11.30 9.87
C GLY A 22 45.79 -12.17 9.75
N TRP A 23 44.95 -11.96 8.74
CA TRP A 23 43.85 -12.86 8.42
C TRP A 23 44.35 -14.05 7.60
N LYS A 24 43.85 -15.25 7.90
CA LYS A 24 44.28 -16.50 7.26
C LYS A 24 43.14 -17.15 6.51
N ARG A 25 43.37 -17.57 5.28
CA ARG A 25 42.38 -18.36 4.53
C ARG A 25 42.30 -19.78 5.08
N THR A 26 41.08 -20.32 5.16
CA THR A 26 40.81 -21.72 5.54
C THR A 26 39.94 -22.46 4.51
N GLY A 27 39.30 -21.74 3.59
CA GLY A 27 38.51 -22.33 2.51
C GLY A 27 39.22 -22.31 1.15
N GLU A 28 38.70 -23.10 0.21
CA GLU A 28 39.15 -23.12 -1.18
C GLU A 28 38.76 -21.84 -1.94
N VAL A 29 39.68 -21.32 -2.75
CA VAL A 29 39.41 -20.22 -3.67
C VAL A 29 38.93 -20.79 -5.00
N ARG A 30 37.67 -20.56 -5.36
CA ARG A 30 37.08 -21.08 -6.61
C ARG A 30 36.99 -20.04 -7.72
N ASN A 31 36.48 -18.85 -7.41
CA ASN A 31 36.41 -17.72 -8.32
C ASN A 31 36.16 -16.40 -7.58
N ALA A 32 36.21 -15.28 -8.29
CA ALA A 32 36.12 -13.93 -7.74
C ALA A 32 34.84 -13.60 -6.95
N ALA A 33 33.73 -14.28 -7.28
CA ALA A 33 32.41 -14.02 -6.72
C ALA A 33 32.05 -14.95 -5.55
N LYS A 34 32.64 -16.15 -5.52
CA LYS A 34 32.33 -17.16 -4.49
C LYS A 34 33.10 -16.84 -3.22
N THR A 35 32.37 -16.81 -2.10
CA THR A 35 32.96 -16.53 -0.79
C THR A 35 33.90 -17.64 -0.36
N VAL A 36 35.08 -17.23 0.12
CA VAL A 36 36.11 -18.08 0.71
C VAL A 36 36.06 -17.92 2.23
N GLU A 37 36.28 -18.99 2.96
CA GLU A 37 36.37 -18.93 4.42
C GLU A 37 37.75 -18.40 4.85
N VAL A 38 37.74 -17.39 5.71
CA VAL A 38 38.93 -16.73 6.28
C VAL A 38 38.77 -16.60 7.79
N LEU A 39 39.87 -16.72 8.52
CA LEU A 39 40.01 -16.51 9.95
C LEU A 39 40.67 -15.17 10.21
N CYS A 40 40.13 -14.39 11.14
CA CYS A 40 40.85 -13.22 11.64
C CYS A 40 42.00 -13.63 12.59
N PRO A 41 42.88 -12.69 13.01
CA PRO A 41 43.94 -12.97 13.99
C PRO A 41 43.43 -13.61 15.29
N GLU A 42 42.24 -13.22 15.74
CA GLU A 42 41.57 -13.76 16.93
C GLU A 42 40.81 -15.09 16.68
N GLY A 43 40.98 -15.73 15.52
CA GLY A 43 40.39 -17.04 15.21
C GLY A 43 38.90 -17.06 14.83
N HIS A 44 38.26 -15.93 14.53
CA HIS A 44 36.86 -15.90 14.09
C HIS A 44 36.72 -16.15 12.59
N LEU A 45 35.83 -17.09 12.22
CA LEU A 45 35.53 -17.43 10.83
C LEU A 45 34.63 -16.40 10.14
N ARG A 46 34.99 -15.98 8.93
CA ARG A 46 34.24 -15.08 8.06
C ARG A 46 34.23 -15.61 6.63
N LYS A 47 33.15 -15.37 5.91
CA LYS A 47 33.04 -15.65 4.47
C LYS A 47 33.32 -14.37 3.69
N LEU A 48 34.41 -14.35 2.91
CA LEU A 48 34.88 -13.20 2.16
C LEU A 48 35.03 -13.57 0.68
N ALA A 49 34.32 -12.85 -0.19
CA ALA A 49 34.50 -13.02 -1.63
C ALA A 49 35.80 -12.31 -2.08
N PRO A 50 36.61 -12.92 -2.94
CA PRO A 50 37.88 -12.32 -3.39
C PRO A 50 37.74 -10.90 -3.95
N GLY A 51 36.69 -10.65 -4.76
CA GLY A 51 36.41 -9.32 -5.31
C GLY A 51 35.98 -8.26 -4.29
N LYS A 52 35.77 -8.63 -3.02
CA LYS A 52 35.34 -7.73 -1.94
C LYS A 52 36.43 -7.43 -0.91
N ILE A 53 37.61 -8.03 -1.01
CA ILE A 53 38.75 -7.81 -0.09
C ILE A 53 39.10 -6.32 0.00
N LYS A 54 39.06 -5.58 -1.13
CA LYS A 54 39.50 -4.18 -1.21
C LYS A 54 38.50 -3.14 -0.70
N THR A 55 37.23 -3.53 -0.52
CA THR A 55 36.12 -2.59 -0.29
C THR A 55 35.44 -2.79 1.07
N GLN A 56 35.80 -3.82 1.83
CA GLN A 56 35.19 -4.06 3.14
C GLN A 56 36.00 -3.43 4.26
N ASP A 57 35.32 -2.77 5.19
CA ASP A 57 35.88 -2.24 6.44
C ASP A 57 36.61 -3.37 7.21
N ASN A 58 37.81 -3.05 7.72
CA ASN A 58 38.79 -3.98 8.27
C ASN A 58 38.35 -4.67 9.58
N LYS A 59 37.15 -4.36 10.08
CA LYS A 59 36.70 -4.85 11.38
C LYS A 59 36.10 -6.24 11.28
N CYS A 60 36.68 -7.19 12.02
CA CYS A 60 36.08 -8.50 12.19
C CYS A 60 34.78 -8.39 12.98
N ILE A 61 33.65 -8.80 12.39
CA ILE A 61 32.35 -8.84 13.07
C ILE A 61 32.40 -9.78 14.29
N GLY A 62 33.18 -10.87 14.21
CA GLY A 62 33.45 -11.75 15.34
C GLY A 62 34.16 -11.02 16.49
N CYS A 63 35.26 -10.31 16.21
CA CYS A 63 35.97 -9.52 17.23
C CYS A 63 35.11 -8.39 17.79
N ILE A 64 34.35 -7.67 16.96
CA ILE A 64 33.40 -6.64 17.42
C ILE A 64 32.36 -7.26 18.36
N ARG A 65 31.79 -8.41 17.99
CA ARG A 65 30.82 -9.12 18.84
C ARG A 65 31.47 -9.60 20.13
N SER A 66 32.69 -10.12 20.08
CA SER A 66 33.45 -10.57 21.26
C SER A 66 33.82 -9.42 22.19
N ALA A 67 34.23 -8.26 21.64
CA ALA A 67 34.50 -7.04 22.40
C ALA A 67 33.21 -6.47 23.04
N ASN A 68 32.14 -6.32 22.26
CA ASN A 68 30.84 -5.88 22.77
C ASN A 68 30.26 -6.85 23.82
N ARG A 69 30.51 -8.15 23.65
CA ARG A 69 30.12 -9.20 24.61
C ARG A 69 30.90 -9.07 25.91
N LYS A 70 32.21 -8.84 25.82
CA LYS A 70 33.09 -8.58 26.97
C LYS A 70 32.65 -7.34 27.73
N GLU A 71 32.51 -6.22 27.03
CA GLU A 71 32.03 -4.95 27.60
C GLU A 71 30.66 -5.12 28.27
N ALA A 72 29.70 -5.76 27.58
CA ALA A 72 28.36 -5.97 28.14
C ALA A 72 28.35 -6.90 29.38
N CYS A 73 29.25 -7.88 29.43
CA CYS A 73 29.44 -8.76 30.59
C CYS A 73 30.08 -7.98 31.74
N GLU A 74 31.11 -7.17 31.47
CA GLU A 74 31.76 -6.32 32.48
C GLU A 74 30.77 -5.33 33.09
N THR A 75 29.98 -4.62 32.27
CA THR A 75 28.94 -3.71 32.80
C THR A 75 27.91 -4.46 33.66
N PHE A 76 27.61 -5.71 33.30
CA PHE A 76 26.67 -6.53 34.06
C PHE A 76 27.26 -6.97 35.40
N LEU A 77 28.53 -7.41 35.42
CA LEU A 77 29.26 -7.78 36.63
C LEU A 77 29.43 -6.60 37.58
N GLU A 78 29.78 -5.42 37.08
CA GLU A 78 29.87 -4.18 37.88
C GLU A 78 28.54 -3.85 38.55
N LYS A 79 27.44 -3.97 37.80
CA LYS A 79 26.11 -3.70 38.33
C LYS A 79 25.70 -4.71 39.41
N LEU A 80 26.01 -6.00 39.20
CA LEU A 80 25.77 -7.05 40.21
C LEU A 80 26.55 -6.76 41.50
N LYS A 81 27.84 -6.43 41.38
CA LYS A 81 28.68 -6.04 42.52
C LYS A 81 28.11 -4.82 43.25
N LYS A 82 27.73 -3.77 42.51
CA LYS A 82 27.12 -2.55 43.07
C LYS A 82 25.83 -2.82 43.85
N GLU A 83 25.04 -3.82 43.44
CA GLU A 83 23.81 -4.22 44.12
C GLU A 83 24.01 -5.41 45.09
N GLN A 84 25.26 -5.75 45.45
CA GLN A 84 25.65 -6.81 46.39
C GLN A 84 25.28 -8.25 45.95
N TYR A 85 25.10 -8.49 44.66
CA TYR A 85 24.95 -9.84 44.10
C TYR A 85 26.32 -10.45 43.79
N LYS A 86 26.48 -11.76 44.08
CA LYS A 86 27.69 -12.50 43.71
C LYS A 86 27.44 -13.29 42.41
N PRO A 87 28.14 -13.00 41.31
CA PRO A 87 28.02 -13.77 40.07
C PRO A 87 28.61 -15.18 40.26
N LYS A 88 27.96 -16.20 39.68
CA LYS A 88 28.49 -17.59 39.65
C LYS A 88 28.75 -18.03 38.20
N PHE A 89 29.21 -17.09 37.39
CA PHE A 89 29.52 -17.27 35.99
C PHE A 89 30.76 -16.46 35.62
N MET A 90 31.47 -16.90 34.60
CA MET A 90 32.61 -16.23 34.00
C MET A 90 32.23 -15.67 32.62
N LEU A 91 33.10 -14.87 32.01
CA LEU A 91 32.88 -14.28 30.69
C LEU A 91 32.56 -15.34 29.62
N GLU A 92 33.20 -16.51 29.69
CA GLU A 92 32.95 -17.64 28.77
C GLU A 92 31.50 -18.14 28.83
N ASN A 93 30.84 -18.03 29.99
CA ASN A 93 29.45 -18.46 30.14
C ASN A 93 28.46 -17.41 29.62
N TYR A 94 28.89 -16.16 29.41
CA TYR A 94 28.02 -15.08 28.97
C TYR A 94 27.85 -15.08 27.44
N GLU A 95 26.74 -15.63 26.95
CA GLU A 95 26.47 -15.70 25.51
C GLU A 95 25.89 -14.39 24.95
N ASN A 96 24.81 -13.87 25.57
CA ASN A 96 24.11 -12.66 25.12
C ASN A 96 23.24 -12.07 26.25
N ALA A 97 22.68 -10.87 26.01
CA ALA A 97 21.95 -10.11 27.04
C ALA A 97 20.68 -10.80 27.59
N ASN A 98 20.09 -11.74 26.85
CA ASN A 98 18.89 -12.48 27.27
C ASN A 98 19.20 -13.85 27.87
N PHE A 99 20.46 -14.30 27.77
CA PHE A 99 20.89 -15.56 28.36
C PHE A 99 20.90 -15.46 29.89
N SER A 100 20.31 -16.46 30.56
CA SER A 100 20.10 -16.42 32.01
C SER A 100 21.23 -17.13 32.74
N LEU A 101 21.91 -16.41 33.62
CA LEU A 101 23.12 -16.86 34.31
C LEU A 101 22.90 -16.97 35.82
N PRO A 102 23.55 -17.93 36.50
CA PRO A 102 23.41 -18.12 37.93
C PRO A 102 24.08 -16.98 38.71
N VAL A 103 23.32 -16.39 39.64
CA VAL A 103 23.81 -15.38 40.59
C VAL A 103 23.33 -15.75 41.99
N ILE A 104 24.12 -15.36 43.00
CA ILE A 104 23.74 -15.46 44.41
C ILE A 104 23.30 -14.06 44.86
N CYS A 105 22.09 -13.97 45.40
CA CYS A 105 21.55 -12.72 45.91
C CYS A 105 22.18 -12.35 47.27
N PRO A 106 22.01 -11.09 47.74
CA PRO A 106 22.46 -10.68 49.07
C PRO A 106 21.96 -11.59 50.21
N ASN A 107 20.76 -12.16 50.07
CA ASN A 107 20.17 -13.10 51.04
C ASN A 107 20.68 -14.55 50.88
N GLY A 108 21.77 -14.78 50.14
CA GLY A 108 22.46 -16.08 50.04
C GLY A 108 21.86 -17.12 49.08
N SER A 109 20.68 -16.89 48.51
CA SER A 109 20.08 -17.83 47.55
C SER A 109 20.62 -17.69 46.13
N GLN A 110 20.82 -18.82 45.47
CA GLN A 110 21.18 -18.89 44.06
C GLN A 110 19.93 -18.89 43.17
N TRP A 111 19.94 -18.12 42.08
CA TRP A 111 18.90 -18.17 41.03
C TRP A 111 19.47 -17.68 39.69
N LYS A 112 18.74 -17.87 38.58
CA LYS A 112 19.20 -17.51 37.23
C LYS A 112 18.57 -16.21 36.74
N VAL A 113 19.37 -15.29 36.19
CA VAL A 113 18.91 -14.00 35.65
C VAL A 113 19.69 -13.59 34.41
N SER A 114 19.02 -12.94 33.46
CA SER A 114 19.67 -12.36 32.29
C SER A 114 19.99 -10.87 32.50
N ARG A 115 20.98 -10.35 31.77
CA ARG A 115 21.35 -8.91 31.81
C ARG A 115 20.15 -8.02 31.49
N THR A 116 19.37 -8.34 30.44
CA THR A 116 18.16 -7.60 30.07
C THR A 116 17.11 -7.66 31.19
N GLY A 117 16.94 -8.82 31.82
CA GLY A 117 16.03 -8.99 32.96
C GLY A 117 16.46 -8.19 34.18
N PHE A 118 17.77 -8.13 34.46
CA PHE A 118 18.34 -7.43 35.60
C PHE A 118 18.33 -5.90 35.41
N LEU A 119 18.67 -5.41 34.21
CA LEU A 119 18.76 -3.99 33.87
C LEU A 119 17.44 -3.37 33.35
N GLY A 120 16.44 -4.19 33.02
CA GLY A 120 15.18 -3.73 32.43
C GLY A 120 14.32 -2.84 33.35
N LYS A 121 13.45 -2.02 32.73
CA LYS A 121 12.55 -1.06 33.40
C LYS A 121 11.44 -1.71 34.23
N GLN A 122 11.25 -3.03 34.15
CA GLN A 122 10.19 -3.72 34.86
C GLN A 122 10.59 -5.13 35.35
N GLN A 123 10.49 -5.28 36.68
CA GLN A 123 10.15 -6.48 37.46
C GLN A 123 11.26 -7.38 38.05
N LEU A 124 11.44 -7.23 39.38
CA LEU A 124 12.06 -8.12 40.37
C LEU A 124 13.57 -8.39 40.16
N ARG A 125 14.40 -7.82 41.04
CA ARG A 125 15.86 -8.04 41.06
C ARG A 125 16.26 -9.43 41.50
N CYS A 126 15.42 -10.12 42.27
CA CYS A 126 15.60 -11.51 42.68
C CYS A 126 14.24 -12.22 42.79
N ARG A 127 14.21 -13.50 42.41
CA ARG A 127 13.00 -14.37 42.50
C ARG A 127 13.22 -15.59 43.40
N CYS A 128 14.30 -15.62 44.18
CA CYS A 128 14.54 -16.75 45.08
C CYS A 128 13.55 -16.72 46.25
N GLU A 129 13.29 -17.89 46.82
CA GLU A 129 12.31 -18.07 47.89
C GLU A 129 12.65 -17.26 49.14
N LEU A 130 13.93 -17.15 49.51
CA LEU A 130 14.38 -16.34 50.66
C LEU A 130 14.17 -14.83 50.42
N CYS A 131 14.47 -14.31 49.23
CA CYS A 131 14.17 -12.91 48.91
C CYS A 131 12.67 -12.64 48.83
N LEU A 132 11.87 -13.59 48.31
CA LEU A 132 10.41 -13.47 48.26
C LEU A 132 9.77 -13.47 49.67
N LYS A 133 10.41 -14.12 50.65
CA LYS A 133 9.96 -14.17 52.06
C LYS A 133 10.45 -12.99 52.91
N THR A 134 11.52 -12.30 52.52
CA THR A 134 11.97 -11.07 53.22
C THR A 134 11.05 -9.89 52.91
N ILE A 135 10.78 -9.05 53.91
CA ILE A 135 9.87 -7.88 53.82
C ILE A 135 10.29 -6.86 52.74
N ASN A 136 11.48 -6.96 52.12
CA ASN A 136 11.87 -6.03 51.06
C ASN A 136 13.05 -6.45 50.15
N PRO A 137 12.85 -7.24 49.08
CA PRO A 137 13.87 -7.41 48.03
C PRO A 137 13.69 -6.31 46.96
N LYS A 138 13.96 -5.04 47.30
CA LYS A 138 13.82 -3.83 46.43
C LYS A 138 12.80 -3.96 45.28
N LYS A 139 11.53 -4.08 45.66
CA LYS A 139 10.46 -3.21 45.18
C LYS A 139 9.75 -2.81 46.45
N ASN A 140 9.75 -1.55 46.81
CA ASN A 140 8.89 -1.12 47.91
C ASN A 140 7.56 -0.65 47.30
N PRO A 141 6.50 -1.46 47.17
CA PRO A 141 5.20 -0.93 47.45
C PRO A 141 5.16 -0.76 48.97
N VAL A 142 5.38 0.47 49.45
CA VAL A 142 5.01 0.81 50.83
C VAL A 142 3.52 0.43 50.97
N VAL A 143 3.24 -0.58 51.78
CA VAL A 143 1.87 -0.95 52.15
C VAL A 143 1.37 0.17 53.06
N ARG A 144 0.70 1.14 52.47
CA ARG A 144 0.08 2.25 53.22
C ARG A 144 -1.14 1.71 53.94
N LYS A 145 -1.25 1.99 55.24
CA LYS A 145 -2.52 1.79 55.95
C LYS A 145 -3.56 2.78 55.38
N PRO A 146 -4.86 2.45 55.45
CA PRO A 146 -5.92 3.31 54.91
C PRO A 146 -5.81 4.78 55.32
N ASN A 147 -5.54 5.06 56.60
CA ASN A 147 -5.45 6.43 57.12
C ASN A 147 -4.19 7.16 56.64
N GLU A 148 -3.05 6.47 56.59
CA GLU A 148 -1.79 7.04 56.07
C GLU A 148 -1.93 7.41 54.59
N ALA A 149 -2.57 6.55 53.80
CA ALA A 149 -2.84 6.83 52.39
C ALA A 149 -3.81 8.01 52.20
N ALA A 150 -4.81 8.14 53.07
CA ALA A 150 -5.76 9.24 53.03
C ALA A 150 -5.09 10.58 53.33
N ILE A 151 -4.20 10.63 54.33
CA ILE A 151 -3.41 11.83 54.67
C ILE A 151 -2.51 12.23 53.51
N GLU A 152 -1.73 11.30 52.94
CA GLU A 152 -0.83 11.60 51.82
C GLU A 152 -1.58 12.08 50.57
N LEU A 153 -2.75 11.49 50.27
CA LEU A 153 -3.58 11.95 49.15
C LEU A 153 -4.19 13.33 49.44
N LEU A 154 -4.58 13.60 50.69
CA LEU A 154 -5.10 14.89 51.13
C LEU A 154 -4.05 16.00 50.98
N GLU A 155 -2.80 15.74 51.37
CA GLU A 155 -1.67 16.66 51.15
C GLU A 155 -1.43 16.97 49.67
N LEU A 156 -1.73 16.01 48.78
CA LEU A 156 -1.69 16.19 47.33
C LEU A 156 -2.99 16.81 46.76
N GLY A 157 -3.91 17.23 47.62
CA GLY A 157 -5.17 17.90 47.28
C GLY A 157 -6.31 16.97 46.89
N PHE A 158 -6.25 15.68 47.24
CA PHE A 158 -7.26 14.67 46.91
C PHE A 158 -7.76 13.93 48.16
N GLU A 159 -8.94 14.30 48.64
CA GLU A 159 -9.57 13.73 49.82
C GLU A 159 -10.26 12.40 49.50
N ILE A 160 -10.03 11.37 50.32
CA ILE A 160 -10.68 10.06 50.21
C ILE A 160 -11.25 9.64 51.56
N ASN A 161 -12.30 8.81 51.55
CA ASN A 161 -12.71 8.08 52.75
C ASN A 161 -11.74 6.90 52.99
N PRO A 162 -11.05 6.83 54.15
CA PRO A 162 -10.12 5.72 54.45
C PRO A 162 -10.77 4.34 54.32
N ASN A 163 -12.06 4.19 54.65
CA ASN A 163 -12.77 2.91 54.53
C ASN A 163 -12.89 2.42 53.08
N ASN A 164 -12.73 3.31 52.10
CA ASN A 164 -12.74 2.96 50.68
C ASN A 164 -11.35 2.54 50.15
N TRP A 165 -10.32 2.51 50.99
CA TRP A 165 -8.96 2.12 50.59
C TRP A 165 -8.90 0.64 50.20
N LYS A 166 -8.68 0.39 48.91
CA LYS A 166 -8.52 -0.96 48.34
C LYS A 166 -7.07 -1.26 47.95
N GLY A 167 -6.16 -0.31 48.15
CA GLY A 167 -4.75 -0.39 47.77
C GLY A 167 -4.38 0.53 46.60
N ILE A 168 -3.07 0.80 46.44
CA ILE A 168 -2.55 1.91 45.61
C ILE A 168 -2.88 1.82 44.12
N LYS A 169 -3.15 0.62 43.59
CA LYS A 169 -3.46 0.41 42.16
C LYS A 169 -4.97 0.37 41.86
N TYR A 170 -5.81 0.29 42.88
CA TYR A 170 -7.26 0.15 42.70
C TYR A 170 -7.89 1.53 42.65
N ALA A 171 -8.83 1.71 41.73
CA ALA A 171 -9.52 2.98 41.60
C ALA A 171 -10.43 3.19 42.82
N ILE A 172 -10.32 4.36 43.44
CA ILE A 172 -11.12 4.78 44.58
C ILE A 172 -11.77 6.12 44.29
N GLU A 173 -12.94 6.34 44.85
CA GLU A 173 -13.62 7.63 44.78
C GLU A 173 -12.99 8.59 45.78
N GLY A 174 -12.75 9.82 45.33
CA GLY A 174 -12.26 10.92 46.16
C GLY A 174 -12.60 12.27 45.55
N LYS A 175 -12.40 13.33 46.34
CA LYS A 175 -12.74 14.70 46.03
C LYS A 175 -11.48 15.57 45.97
N TRP A 176 -11.30 16.30 44.88
CA TRP A 176 -10.23 17.29 44.78
C TRP A 176 -10.57 18.52 45.62
N ILE A 177 -9.70 18.90 46.56
CA ILE A 177 -9.97 19.99 47.51
C ILE A 177 -10.07 21.34 46.78
N GLU A 178 -9.10 21.65 45.93
CA GLU A 178 -9.00 22.95 45.26
C GLU A 178 -10.20 23.27 44.35
N CYS A 179 -10.79 22.25 43.72
CA CYS A 179 -11.86 22.44 42.73
C CYS A 179 -13.19 21.79 43.11
N GLY A 180 -13.26 21.08 44.24
CA GLY A 180 -14.45 20.39 44.73
C GLY A 180 -14.92 19.18 43.92
N HIS A 181 -14.26 18.83 42.81
CA HIS A 181 -14.70 17.76 41.92
C HIS A 181 -14.45 16.36 42.49
N THR A 182 -15.49 15.52 42.46
CA THR A 182 -15.37 14.08 42.77
C THR A 182 -14.95 13.28 41.54
N GLU A 183 -13.95 12.40 41.69
CA GLU A 183 -13.45 11.51 40.65
C GLU A 183 -13.11 10.11 41.20
N ILE A 184 -13.23 9.09 40.35
CA ILE A 184 -12.77 7.74 40.63
C ILE A 184 -11.38 7.55 40.01
N LYS A 185 -10.35 7.37 40.83
CA LYS A 185 -8.95 7.33 40.36
C LYS A 185 -8.09 6.39 41.19
N SER A 186 -7.07 5.79 40.57
CA SER A 186 -6.11 4.97 41.31
C SER A 186 -5.08 5.85 42.03
N PRO A 187 -4.81 5.62 43.32
CA PRO A 187 -3.86 6.42 44.11
C PRO A 187 -2.45 6.51 43.51
N ASP A 188 -1.96 5.46 42.84
CA ASP A 188 -0.64 5.44 42.19
C ASP A 188 -0.48 6.57 41.15
N ARG A 189 -1.57 6.95 40.47
CA ARG A 189 -1.56 8.00 39.45
C ARG A 189 -1.48 9.38 40.08
N ILE A 190 -1.97 9.56 41.29
CA ILE A 190 -1.89 10.83 42.02
C ILE A 190 -0.53 10.93 42.70
N ILE A 191 -0.14 9.92 43.46
CA ILE A 191 1.08 9.90 44.27
C ILE A 191 2.33 9.88 43.38
N PHE A 192 2.43 8.97 42.41
CA PHE A 192 3.66 8.80 41.64
C PHE A 192 3.64 9.52 40.29
N ARG A 193 2.48 9.61 39.65
CA ARG A 193 2.36 10.27 38.34
C ARG A 193 1.87 11.72 38.42
N HIS A 194 1.60 12.22 39.63
CA HIS A 194 1.23 13.60 39.89
C HIS A 194 0.01 14.05 39.05
N GLU A 195 -0.92 13.12 38.77
CA GLU A 195 -2.08 13.42 37.95
C GLU A 195 -3.13 14.24 38.72
N ARG A 196 -3.35 15.49 38.30
CA ARG A 196 -4.39 16.39 38.82
C ARG A 196 -5.81 16.04 38.35
N CYS A 197 -6.79 16.82 38.80
CA CYS A 197 -8.20 16.70 38.43
C CYS A 197 -8.41 16.62 36.91
N GLY A 198 -9.07 15.56 36.47
CA GLY A 198 -9.43 15.33 35.07
C GLY A 198 -10.42 16.36 34.53
N ARG A 199 -11.42 16.76 35.34
CA ARG A 199 -12.39 17.81 34.97
C ARG A 199 -11.74 19.17 34.78
N CYS A 200 -10.88 19.60 35.71
CA CYS A 200 -10.13 20.86 35.54
C CYS A 200 -9.21 20.81 34.33
N LYS A 201 -8.55 19.68 34.09
CA LYS A 201 -7.73 19.48 32.89
C LYS A 201 -8.57 19.56 31.61
N SER A 202 -9.78 19.00 31.60
CA SER A 202 -10.73 19.09 30.49
C SER A 202 -11.18 20.54 30.27
N HIS A 203 -11.47 21.27 31.34
CA HIS A 203 -11.87 22.68 31.27
C HIS A 203 -10.76 23.56 30.70
N LEU A 204 -9.52 23.43 31.18
CA LEU A 204 -8.36 24.15 30.62
C LEU A 204 -8.13 23.81 29.14
N LEU A 205 -8.33 22.54 28.77
CA LEU A 205 -8.21 22.11 27.38
C LEU A 205 -9.28 22.78 26.51
N ARG A 206 -10.52 22.85 27.01
CA ARG A 206 -11.64 23.53 26.34
C ARG A 206 -11.37 25.02 26.14
N LEU A 207 -10.95 25.74 27.17
CA LEU A 207 -10.60 27.17 27.06
C LEU A 207 -9.55 27.42 25.97
N LYS A 208 -8.55 26.53 25.89
CA LYS A 208 -7.52 26.61 24.85
C LYS A 208 -8.06 26.29 23.45
N ILE A 209 -9.02 25.38 23.32
CA ILE A 209 -9.71 25.13 22.05
C ILE A 209 -10.51 26.38 21.64
N GLU A 210 -11.25 26.98 22.58
CA GLU A 210 -12.04 28.19 22.36
C GLU A 210 -11.16 29.39 21.92
N GLU A 211 -9.96 29.52 22.51
CA GLU A 211 -8.93 30.48 22.07
C GLU A 211 -8.54 30.25 20.60
N TYR A 212 -8.16 29.01 20.24
CA TYR A 212 -7.80 28.67 18.86
C TYR A 212 -8.97 28.84 17.90
N GLN A 213 -10.18 28.51 18.34
CA GLN A 213 -11.40 28.66 17.57
C GLN A 213 -11.64 30.13 17.22
N LYS A 214 -11.51 31.01 18.22
CA LYS A 214 -11.64 32.46 18.07
C LYS A 214 -10.57 33.04 17.12
N GLU A 215 -9.32 32.66 17.32
CA GLU A 215 -8.19 33.23 16.56
C GLU A 215 -8.05 32.69 15.13
N LEU A 216 -8.48 31.43 14.90
CA LEU A 216 -8.38 30.77 13.58
C LEU A 216 -9.71 30.73 12.82
N GLY A 217 -10.83 31.08 13.46
CA GLY A 217 -12.15 31.24 12.84
C GLY A 217 -12.83 29.94 12.41
N PHE A 218 -12.45 28.79 12.95
CA PHE A 218 -13.14 27.53 12.65
C PHE A 218 -14.37 27.31 13.53
N ILE A 219 -15.26 26.43 13.10
CA ILE A 219 -16.48 26.08 13.84
C ILE A 219 -16.37 24.64 14.30
N ILE A 220 -16.75 24.36 15.54
CA ILE A 220 -16.88 22.98 16.05
C ILE A 220 -18.28 22.51 15.74
N LYS A 221 -18.41 21.37 15.05
CA LYS A 221 -19.69 20.90 14.52
C LYS A 221 -20.65 20.46 15.63
N ASP A 222 -20.10 19.88 16.68
CA ASP A 222 -20.86 19.39 17.83
C ASP A 222 -20.15 19.80 19.14
N ASN A 223 -20.75 20.77 19.84
CA ASN A 223 -20.22 21.27 21.11
C ASN A 223 -20.28 20.22 22.23
N GLN A 224 -21.10 19.17 22.12
CA GLN A 224 -21.09 18.06 23.08
C GLN A 224 -19.74 17.33 23.07
N GLN A 225 -18.97 17.40 21.97
CA GLN A 225 -17.61 16.83 21.89
C GLN A 225 -16.62 17.50 22.86
N LEU A 226 -16.94 18.69 23.37
CA LEU A 226 -16.13 19.44 24.34
C LEU A 226 -16.39 19.02 25.79
N GLU A 227 -17.42 18.20 26.05
CA GLU A 227 -17.68 17.65 27.37
C GLU A 227 -16.69 16.53 27.70
N ASN A 228 -16.03 16.60 28.86
CA ASN A 228 -15.03 15.62 29.32
C ASN A 228 -13.88 15.36 28.30
N ILE A 229 -13.50 16.39 27.55
CA ILE A 229 -12.54 16.36 26.45
C ILE A 229 -11.14 15.90 26.88
N LYS A 230 -10.52 15.06 26.04
CA LYS A 230 -9.18 14.49 26.29
C LYS A 230 -8.19 14.97 25.23
N LYS A 231 -6.92 15.15 25.60
CA LYS A 231 -5.85 15.55 24.66
C LYS A 231 -5.69 14.60 23.46
N LYS A 232 -5.95 13.30 23.65
CA LYS A 232 -5.88 12.26 22.61
C LYS A 232 -7.27 11.94 22.05
N GLN A 233 -7.96 12.96 21.57
CA GLN A 233 -9.28 12.87 20.95
C GLN A 233 -9.30 13.72 19.67
N THR A 234 -10.20 13.39 18.76
CA THR A 234 -10.51 14.19 17.58
C THR A 234 -11.77 15.03 17.81
N ILE A 235 -11.79 16.24 17.26
CA ILE A 235 -12.97 17.10 17.19
C ILE A 235 -13.37 17.30 15.73
N ASP A 236 -14.67 17.34 15.46
CA ASP A 236 -15.18 17.57 14.12
C ASP A 236 -15.32 19.09 13.92
N VAL A 237 -14.61 19.62 12.92
CA VAL A 237 -14.53 21.07 12.68
C VAL A 237 -14.88 21.43 11.24
N ILE A 238 -15.37 22.65 11.07
CA ILE A 238 -15.56 23.31 9.79
C ILE A 238 -14.54 24.44 9.73
N CYS A 239 -13.59 24.38 8.81
CA CYS A 239 -12.59 25.44 8.68
C CYS A 239 -13.19 26.74 8.10
N VAL A 240 -12.44 27.83 8.10
CA VAL A 240 -12.85 29.13 7.53
C VAL A 240 -13.26 29.08 6.05
N LYS A 241 -12.82 28.07 5.30
CA LYS A 241 -13.21 27.84 3.89
C LYS A 241 -14.44 26.93 3.74
N GLY A 242 -15.08 26.52 4.83
CA GLY A 242 -16.27 25.66 4.83
C GLY A 242 -15.99 24.16 4.69
N HIS A 243 -14.72 23.73 4.80
CA HIS A 243 -14.38 22.30 4.73
C HIS A 243 -14.63 21.60 6.06
N GLU A 244 -15.40 20.52 6.03
CA GLU A 244 -15.54 19.60 7.17
C GLU A 244 -14.32 18.68 7.27
N ASP A 245 -13.72 18.59 8.46
CA ASP A 245 -12.62 17.65 8.73
C ASP A 245 -12.58 17.24 10.21
N LYS A 246 -11.83 16.17 10.51
CA LYS A 246 -11.59 15.68 11.88
C LYS A 246 -10.18 16.04 12.33
N VAL A 247 -10.09 16.86 13.37
CA VAL A 247 -8.81 17.37 13.86
C VAL A 247 -8.43 16.73 15.18
N TRP A 248 -7.23 16.17 15.26
CA TRP A 248 -6.65 15.69 16.51
C TRP A 248 -6.24 16.87 17.39
N ILE A 249 -6.79 16.96 18.61
CA ILE A 249 -6.51 18.06 19.55
C ILE A 249 -5.01 18.18 19.84
N GLN A 250 -4.32 17.06 20.03
CA GLN A 250 -2.87 17.07 20.23
C GLN A 250 -2.09 17.64 19.04
N GLN A 251 -2.59 17.51 17.81
CA GLN A 251 -1.95 18.08 16.62
C GLN A 251 -2.27 19.56 16.47
N LEU A 252 -3.49 19.98 16.83
CA LEU A 252 -3.86 21.40 16.91
C LEU A 252 -2.90 22.17 17.82
N PHE A 253 -2.59 21.60 18.99
CA PHE A 253 -1.67 22.22 19.96
C PHE A 253 -0.20 21.92 19.76
N LYS A 254 0.17 21.19 18.71
CA LYS A 254 1.58 21.00 18.34
C LYS A 254 2.16 22.28 17.75
N TYR A 255 1.32 23.08 17.09
CA TYR A 255 1.68 24.31 16.41
C TYR A 255 1.10 25.51 17.18
N LYS A 256 1.76 26.67 17.09
CA LYS A 256 1.24 27.93 17.64
C LYS A 256 0.19 28.51 16.69
N ILE A 257 -0.70 29.36 17.20
CA ILE A 257 -1.72 30.06 16.39
C ILE A 257 -1.09 30.78 15.18
N GLN A 258 0.06 31.42 15.38
CA GLN A 258 0.77 32.12 14.31
C GLN A 258 1.21 31.18 13.18
N ASP A 259 1.59 29.93 13.46
CA ASP A 259 1.96 28.95 12.42
C ASP A 259 0.79 28.67 11.46
N PHE A 260 -0.45 28.71 11.96
CA PHE A 260 -1.64 28.56 11.11
C PHE A 260 -1.91 29.84 10.30
N LYS A 261 -1.71 31.02 10.88
CA LYS A 261 -1.85 32.32 10.20
C LYS A 261 -0.80 32.46 9.08
N ASP A 262 0.42 31.98 9.31
CA ASP A 262 1.53 32.01 8.35
C ASP A 262 1.50 30.84 7.34
N SER A 263 0.47 30.00 7.38
CA SER A 263 0.35 28.79 6.53
C SER A 263 1.46 27.75 6.69
N ASN A 264 2.17 27.76 7.83
CA ASN A 264 3.11 26.71 8.24
C ASN A 264 2.39 25.49 8.85
N ALA A 265 1.15 25.67 9.29
CA ALA A 265 0.27 24.62 9.79
C ALA A 265 -1.14 24.78 9.19
N PHE A 266 -1.87 23.66 9.09
CA PHE A 266 -3.22 23.65 8.52
C PHE A 266 -4.18 22.94 9.44
N LEU A 267 -5.35 23.56 9.65
CA LEU A 267 -6.44 22.94 10.40
C LEU A 267 -7.07 21.78 9.63
N CYS A 268 -7.24 21.93 8.31
CA CYS A 268 -7.96 21.00 7.47
C CYS A 268 -7.07 20.39 6.39
N ASN A 269 -7.17 19.08 6.15
CA ASN A 269 -6.37 18.36 5.15
C ASN A 269 -6.68 18.81 3.73
N ILE A 270 -7.91 19.26 3.46
CA ILE A 270 -8.29 19.80 2.17
C ILE A 270 -7.53 21.11 1.90
N CYS A 271 -7.54 22.03 2.87
CA CYS A 271 -6.83 23.30 2.85
C CYS A 271 -5.33 23.09 2.68
N LYS A 272 -4.78 22.11 3.41
CA LYS A 272 -3.39 21.68 3.29
C LYS A 272 -3.08 21.18 1.88
N ALA A 273 -3.92 20.28 1.36
CA ALA A 273 -3.74 19.71 0.03
C ALA A 273 -3.89 20.75 -1.08
N GLU A 274 -4.72 21.77 -0.89
CA GLU A 274 -4.84 22.92 -1.79
C GLU A 274 -3.61 23.81 -1.74
N TYR A 275 -3.11 24.13 -0.53
CA TYR A 275 -1.93 24.95 -0.36
C TYR A 275 -0.72 24.31 -1.02
N TYR A 276 -0.46 23.02 -0.80
CA TYR A 276 0.66 22.29 -1.40
C TYR A 276 0.44 21.90 -2.89
N ARG A 277 -0.42 22.62 -3.62
CA ARG A 277 -0.48 22.52 -5.09
C ARG A 277 0.44 23.54 -5.73
N GLY A 278 0.98 23.18 -6.89
CA GLY A 278 1.84 24.10 -7.64
C GLY A 278 3.08 24.50 -6.85
N GLU A 279 3.44 25.78 -6.93
CA GLU A 279 4.68 26.37 -6.41
C GLU A 279 4.95 26.14 -4.94
N ASN A 280 3.90 26.02 -4.14
CA ASN A 280 4.01 25.81 -2.70
C ASN A 280 4.36 24.36 -2.31
N ASN A 281 4.31 23.41 -3.24
CA ASN A 281 4.76 22.05 -2.96
C ASN A 281 6.30 22.03 -2.85
N PRO A 282 6.91 21.51 -1.79
CA PRO A 282 8.38 21.41 -1.70
C PRO A 282 9.00 20.53 -2.80
N LEU A 283 8.19 19.66 -3.42
CA LEU A 283 8.57 18.85 -4.59
C LEU A 283 8.25 19.55 -5.92
N TYR A 284 7.74 20.78 -5.88
CA TYR A 284 7.48 21.57 -7.06
C TYR A 284 8.81 22.00 -7.68
N ILE A 285 8.97 21.62 -8.94
CA ILE A 285 10.06 22.07 -9.78
C ILE A 285 9.39 22.87 -10.89
N HIS A 286 9.69 24.17 -10.97
CA HIS A 286 9.18 25.06 -12.00
C HIS A 286 9.26 24.40 -13.38
N GLY A 287 8.12 24.35 -14.08
CA GLY A 287 8.02 23.78 -15.42
C GLY A 287 7.76 22.27 -15.53
N LYS A 288 7.87 21.47 -14.45
CA LYS A 288 7.63 20.01 -14.52
C LYS A 288 6.17 19.58 -14.32
N SER A 289 5.32 20.37 -13.67
CA SER A 289 3.90 20.00 -13.43
C SER A 289 3.06 19.99 -14.71
N ILE A 290 3.30 20.94 -15.61
CA ILE A 290 2.69 21.00 -16.96
C ILE A 290 3.25 19.88 -17.87
N GLN A 291 4.52 19.51 -17.69
CA GLN A 291 5.17 18.45 -18.47
C GLN A 291 4.79 17.02 -18.04
N ASN A 292 4.41 16.81 -16.78
CA ASN A 292 3.98 15.48 -16.30
C ASN A 292 2.56 15.09 -16.76
N SER A 293 1.67 16.04 -17.04
CA SER A 293 0.33 15.74 -17.57
C SER A 293 0.31 15.46 -19.07
N GLU A 294 1.22 16.07 -19.84
CA GLU A 294 1.26 15.92 -21.31
C GLU A 294 2.39 14.98 -21.79
N GLY A 295 3.47 14.79 -21.02
CA GLY A 295 4.62 13.96 -21.39
C GLY A 295 4.66 12.55 -20.80
N ARG A 296 3.79 12.21 -19.82
CA ARG A 296 3.61 10.84 -19.31
C ARG A 296 2.23 10.31 -19.70
N THR A 297 1.93 10.22 -20.99
CA THR A 297 0.98 9.18 -21.38
C THR A 297 1.69 7.85 -21.09
N GLU A 298 1.26 7.21 -20.01
CA GLU A 298 1.76 5.92 -19.57
C GLU A 298 1.84 4.91 -20.75
N ALA A 299 0.99 5.08 -21.77
CA ALA A 299 0.98 4.28 -22.99
C ALA A 299 2.20 4.47 -23.92
N LEU A 300 2.58 5.69 -24.30
CA LEU A 300 3.68 5.93 -25.26
C LEU A 300 5.03 5.58 -24.65
N TYR A 301 5.27 6.01 -23.41
CA TYR A 301 6.47 5.63 -22.67
C TYR A 301 6.55 4.11 -22.46
N LYS A 302 5.46 3.44 -22.04
CA LYS A 302 5.44 1.97 -21.92
C LYS A 302 5.68 1.28 -23.26
N ARG A 303 5.18 1.83 -24.38
CA ARG A 303 5.41 1.26 -25.72
C ARG A 303 6.89 1.37 -26.08
N TRP A 304 7.47 2.55 -25.98
CA TRP A 304 8.90 2.78 -26.22
C TRP A 304 9.77 1.90 -25.31
N PHE A 305 9.51 1.91 -23.99
CA PHE A 305 10.24 1.08 -23.01
C PHE A 305 10.19 -0.40 -23.38
N ARG A 306 9.01 -0.93 -23.75
CA ARG A 306 8.87 -2.33 -24.19
C ARG A 306 9.64 -2.63 -25.47
N LYS A 307 9.68 -1.69 -26.42
CA LYS A 307 10.45 -1.87 -27.67
C LYS A 307 11.94 -1.94 -27.38
N ILE A 308 12.48 -1.00 -26.60
CA ILE A 308 13.89 -1.01 -26.17
C ILE A 308 14.22 -2.32 -25.43
N LYS A 309 13.36 -2.73 -24.49
CA LYS A 309 13.56 -3.98 -23.73
C LYS A 309 13.46 -5.24 -24.58
N ARG A 310 12.66 -5.23 -25.65
CA ARG A 310 12.54 -6.37 -26.59
C ARG A 310 13.76 -6.43 -27.52
N ALA A 311 14.22 -5.29 -28.02
CA ALA A 311 15.41 -5.21 -28.87
C ALA A 311 16.69 -5.55 -28.07
N TYR A 312 16.74 -5.12 -26.82
CA TYR A 312 17.92 -5.24 -25.94
C TYR A 312 17.52 -5.82 -24.57
N PRO A 313 17.37 -7.15 -24.46
CA PRO A 313 16.93 -7.80 -23.22
C PRO A 313 17.98 -7.72 -22.09
N THR A 314 19.26 -7.71 -22.45
CA THR A 314 20.41 -7.60 -21.55
C THR A 314 20.97 -6.17 -21.52
N CYS A 315 21.68 -5.83 -20.44
CA CYS A 315 22.39 -4.56 -20.31
C CYS A 315 23.42 -4.44 -21.44
N GLN A 316 23.35 -3.37 -22.22
CA GLN A 316 24.23 -3.19 -23.38
C GLN A 316 25.67 -2.86 -23.01
N VAL A 317 25.90 -2.29 -21.81
CA VAL A 317 27.25 -1.97 -21.30
C VAL A 317 27.93 -3.23 -20.76
N CYS A 318 27.39 -3.84 -19.69
CA CYS A 318 28.08 -4.96 -19.05
C CYS A 318 27.79 -6.33 -19.67
N ARG A 319 26.72 -6.48 -20.47
CA ARG A 319 26.20 -7.73 -21.09
C ARG A 319 25.88 -8.90 -20.14
N ASN A 320 26.25 -8.80 -18.86
CA ASN A 320 26.13 -9.86 -17.85
C ASN A 320 24.82 -9.79 -17.03
N ASN A 321 24.17 -8.64 -17.03
CA ASN A 321 22.95 -8.40 -16.25
C ASN A 321 21.74 -8.17 -17.18
N LEU A 322 20.54 -8.40 -16.65
CA LEU A 322 19.31 -7.99 -17.32
C LEU A 322 19.28 -6.47 -17.48
N GLY A 323 18.86 -5.98 -18.65
CA GLY A 323 18.80 -4.56 -18.95
C GLY A 323 17.56 -3.91 -18.33
N GLU A 324 17.45 -3.87 -17.00
CA GLU A 324 16.24 -3.46 -16.27
C GLU A 324 15.66 -2.10 -16.66
N ILE A 325 16.50 -1.19 -17.15
CA ILE A 325 16.17 0.21 -17.38
C ILE A 325 16.39 0.56 -18.86
N ALA A 326 15.40 1.18 -19.50
CA ALA A 326 15.60 1.82 -20.79
C ALA A 326 16.07 3.27 -20.55
N HIS A 327 17.32 3.54 -20.90
CA HIS A 327 17.98 4.83 -20.75
C HIS A 327 17.90 5.63 -22.07
N HIS A 328 17.68 6.95 -21.96
CA HIS A 328 17.67 7.87 -23.09
C HIS A 328 19.07 8.43 -23.36
N LEU A 329 19.61 8.29 -24.58
CA LEU A 329 20.93 8.81 -24.94
C LEU A 329 20.96 10.35 -24.91
N TYR A 330 19.96 10.99 -25.52
CA TYR A 330 19.62 12.39 -25.35
C TYR A 330 18.47 12.54 -24.35
N GLY A 331 18.68 13.37 -23.33
CA GLY A 331 17.83 13.52 -22.16
C GLY A 331 16.35 13.79 -22.48
N PHE A 332 15.48 13.00 -21.87
CA PHE A 332 14.02 13.08 -22.05
C PHE A 332 13.45 14.50 -21.80
N ASN A 333 14.05 15.24 -20.87
CA ASN A 333 13.62 16.59 -20.48
C ASN A 333 13.86 17.62 -21.58
N GLU A 334 14.95 17.52 -22.33
CA GLU A 334 15.38 18.56 -23.29
C GLU A 334 15.00 18.22 -24.74
N TYR A 335 15.07 16.94 -25.09
CA TYR A 335 14.95 16.47 -26.46
C TYR A 335 13.59 15.82 -26.73
N GLU A 336 12.52 16.63 -26.70
CA GLU A 336 11.14 16.17 -26.82
C GLU A 336 10.84 15.31 -28.07
N ASN A 337 11.41 15.67 -29.22
CA ASN A 337 11.30 14.96 -30.48
C ASN A 337 11.98 13.57 -30.46
N LEU A 338 12.93 13.36 -29.55
CA LEU A 338 13.66 12.10 -29.41
C LEU A 338 13.13 11.20 -28.28
N ARG A 339 12.10 11.63 -27.53
CA ARG A 339 11.63 10.91 -26.33
C ARG A 339 11.23 9.46 -26.59
N TYR A 340 10.69 9.19 -27.78
CA TYR A 340 10.11 7.90 -28.13
C TYR A 340 10.72 7.31 -29.40
N THR A 341 11.80 7.90 -29.93
CA THR A 341 12.58 7.29 -31.00
C THR A 341 13.39 6.13 -30.43
N GLU A 342 13.45 5.03 -31.16
CA GLU A 342 14.10 3.80 -30.67
C GLU A 342 15.62 3.97 -30.66
N GLU A 343 16.13 4.76 -31.61
CA GLU A 343 17.52 5.15 -31.77
C GLU A 343 18.02 5.91 -30.54
N ASN A 344 17.16 6.68 -29.87
CA ASN A 344 17.51 7.41 -28.65
C ASN A 344 17.48 6.54 -27.38
N GLY A 345 17.23 5.23 -27.50
CA GLY A 345 17.15 4.31 -26.37
C GLY A 345 18.27 3.28 -26.31
N VAL A 346 18.73 2.98 -25.10
CA VAL A 346 19.63 1.87 -24.79
C VAL A 346 19.15 1.16 -23.53
N SER A 347 19.39 -0.15 -23.42
CA SER A 347 18.97 -0.96 -22.27
C SER A 347 20.13 -1.16 -21.30
N LEU A 348 19.97 -0.75 -20.04
CA LEU A 348 21.01 -0.78 -19.00
C LEU A 348 20.52 -1.54 -17.77
N CYS A 349 21.43 -2.21 -17.06
CA CYS A 349 21.15 -2.66 -15.70
C CYS A 349 21.26 -1.49 -14.73
N ARG A 350 20.71 -1.65 -13.52
CA ARG A 350 20.72 -0.61 -12.49
C ARG A 350 22.13 -0.10 -12.18
N ASN A 351 23.11 -0.99 -12.03
CA ASN A 351 24.48 -0.58 -11.72
C ASN A 351 25.10 0.30 -12.82
N CYS A 352 25.01 -0.11 -14.09
CA CYS A 352 25.56 0.70 -15.19
C CYS A 352 24.80 2.01 -15.39
N HIS A 353 23.49 2.01 -15.15
CA HIS A 353 22.67 3.22 -15.19
C HIS A 353 23.05 4.21 -14.07
N ASP A 354 23.22 3.71 -12.85
CA ASP A 354 23.58 4.53 -11.69
C ASP A 354 25.00 5.08 -11.86
N LEU A 355 25.97 4.27 -12.32
CA LEU A 355 27.33 4.72 -12.64
C LEU A 355 27.35 5.88 -13.66
N PHE A 356 26.51 5.82 -14.69
CA PHE A 356 26.40 6.90 -15.66
C PHE A 356 25.89 8.19 -15.01
N HIS A 357 24.83 8.11 -14.20
CA HIS A 357 24.23 9.28 -13.55
C HIS A 357 25.02 9.79 -12.34
N ASP A 358 25.82 8.96 -11.68
CA ASP A 358 26.77 9.41 -10.66
C ASP A 358 27.82 10.35 -11.28
N LYS A 359 28.20 10.09 -12.54
CA LYS A 359 29.17 10.88 -13.29
C LYS A 359 28.59 12.11 -13.98
N PHE A 360 27.46 11.97 -14.68
CA PHE A 360 26.88 13.03 -15.52
C PHE A 360 25.60 13.65 -14.97
N HIS A 361 25.17 13.23 -13.77
CA HIS A 361 23.94 13.67 -13.10
C HIS A 361 22.67 13.29 -13.88
N TYR A 362 21.52 13.61 -13.30
CA TYR A 362 20.20 13.28 -13.87
C TYR A 362 19.64 14.44 -14.69
N GLY A 363 19.31 14.16 -15.95
CA GLY A 363 18.61 15.08 -16.85
C GLY A 363 19.56 15.97 -17.66
N GLY A 364 19.14 16.34 -18.87
CA GLY A 364 19.96 17.12 -19.81
C GLY A 364 21.11 16.34 -20.43
N ASN A 365 21.01 15.01 -20.42
CA ASN A 365 22.09 14.15 -20.90
C ASN A 365 22.25 14.25 -22.42
N THR A 366 23.48 14.12 -22.91
CA THR A 366 23.77 14.09 -24.35
C THR A 366 24.38 12.76 -24.78
N LEU A 367 24.26 12.46 -26.07
CA LEU A 367 24.92 11.30 -26.68
C LEU A 367 26.43 11.31 -26.43
N GLU A 368 27.04 12.49 -26.50
CA GLU A 368 28.47 12.71 -26.27
C GLU A 368 28.88 12.34 -24.85
N GLN A 369 28.06 12.65 -23.84
CA GLN A 369 28.31 12.20 -22.47
C GLN A 369 28.22 10.68 -22.34
N PHE A 370 27.28 10.05 -23.04
CA PHE A 370 27.17 8.60 -23.05
C PHE A 370 28.34 7.94 -23.77
N ILE A 371 28.82 8.50 -24.88
CA ILE A 371 30.04 8.05 -25.57
C ILE A 371 31.25 8.15 -24.64
N LYS A 372 31.46 9.32 -24.04
CA LYS A 372 32.53 9.54 -23.06
C LYS A 372 32.43 8.61 -21.85
N PHE A 373 31.23 8.24 -21.44
CA PHE A 373 31.03 7.22 -20.41
C PHE A 373 31.55 5.86 -20.88
N LEU A 374 31.26 5.43 -22.10
CA LEU A 374 31.76 4.16 -22.64
C LEU A 374 33.28 4.16 -22.79
N GLU A 375 33.87 5.23 -23.31
CA GLU A 375 35.32 5.36 -23.51
C GLU A 375 36.12 5.27 -22.20
N GLU A 376 35.56 5.74 -21.09
CA GLU A 376 36.23 5.73 -19.78
C GLU A 376 35.91 4.50 -18.92
N LEU A 377 35.15 3.53 -19.45
CA LEU A 377 34.86 2.27 -18.76
C LEU A 377 35.89 1.19 -19.11
N ASP A 378 37.09 1.28 -18.55
CA ASP A 378 38.15 0.28 -18.75
C ASP A 378 37.76 -1.14 -18.30
N GLU A 379 36.72 -1.26 -17.47
CA GLU A 379 36.20 -2.52 -16.95
C GLU A 379 35.33 -3.32 -17.93
N TYR A 380 34.83 -2.69 -19.02
CA TYR A 380 33.90 -3.32 -19.97
C TYR A 380 34.34 -3.08 -21.42
N ASP A 381 34.28 -4.12 -22.26
CA ASP A 381 34.45 -3.94 -23.71
C ASP A 381 33.18 -3.34 -24.31
N THR A 382 33.23 -2.04 -24.58
CA THR A 382 32.11 -1.25 -25.09
C THR A 382 32.25 -0.89 -26.56
N ASN A 383 33.24 -1.42 -27.29
CA ASN A 383 33.55 -0.98 -28.66
C ASN A 383 32.36 -1.13 -29.62
N ASP A 384 31.72 -2.30 -29.65
CA ASP A 384 30.52 -2.50 -30.49
C ASP A 384 29.37 -1.55 -30.12
N LEU A 385 29.19 -1.28 -28.82
CA LEU A 385 28.14 -0.39 -28.32
C LEU A 385 28.46 1.06 -28.71
N HIS A 386 29.72 1.45 -28.59
CA HIS A 386 30.23 2.75 -28.98
C HIS A 386 30.01 3.00 -30.48
N GLU A 387 30.39 2.04 -31.34
CA GLU A 387 30.14 2.11 -32.78
C GLU A 387 28.64 2.16 -33.11
N MET A 388 27.84 1.30 -32.49
CA MET A 388 26.38 1.28 -32.70
C MET A 388 25.74 2.63 -32.32
N VAL A 389 26.16 3.23 -31.21
CA VAL A 389 25.65 4.53 -30.74
C VAL A 389 26.09 5.66 -31.68
N LEU A 390 27.33 5.62 -32.18
CA LEU A 390 27.83 6.58 -33.17
C LEU A 390 27.08 6.48 -34.52
N GLN A 391 26.73 5.29 -34.98
CA GLN A 391 25.93 5.10 -36.21
C GLN A 391 24.54 5.75 -36.12
N ARG A 392 23.98 5.89 -34.91
CA ARG A 392 22.69 6.56 -34.69
C ARG A 392 22.79 8.08 -34.66
N ARG A 393 23.99 8.63 -34.46
CA ARG A 393 24.24 10.07 -34.28
C ARG A 393 23.69 10.93 -35.44
N PRO A 394 23.91 10.60 -36.73
CA PRO A 394 23.41 11.45 -37.83
C PRO A 394 21.88 11.55 -37.84
N PHE A 395 21.19 10.44 -37.57
CA PHE A 395 19.73 10.42 -37.47
C PHE A 395 19.24 11.28 -36.29
N LEU A 396 19.82 11.09 -35.10
CA LEU A 396 19.43 11.84 -33.90
C LEU A 396 19.67 13.35 -34.06
N LEU A 397 20.79 13.75 -34.68
CA LEU A 397 21.09 15.16 -34.97
C LEU A 397 20.12 15.76 -36.00
N ASN A 398 19.81 15.05 -37.08
CA ASN A 398 18.81 15.49 -38.06
C ASN A 398 17.43 15.69 -37.40
N GLU A 399 17.01 14.77 -36.54
CA GLU A 399 15.76 14.91 -35.79
C GLU A 399 15.79 16.14 -34.86
N ILE A 400 16.92 16.44 -34.22
CA ILE A 400 17.11 17.66 -33.41
C ILE A 400 17.03 18.92 -34.28
N GLU A 401 17.64 18.91 -35.47
CA GLU A 401 17.66 20.05 -36.40
C GLU A 401 16.29 20.36 -37.00
N LYS A 402 15.46 19.34 -37.27
CA LYS A 402 14.04 19.52 -37.65
C LYS A 402 13.26 20.40 -36.66
N LYS A 403 13.70 20.51 -35.40
CA LYS A 403 13.10 21.38 -34.36
C LYS A 403 13.53 22.85 -34.47
N LYS A 404 14.67 23.17 -35.11
CA LYS A 404 15.14 24.56 -35.26
C LYS A 404 14.33 25.37 -36.28
N ASN A 405 13.59 24.71 -37.18
CA ASN A 405 12.62 25.36 -38.05
C ASN A 405 11.22 25.43 -37.40
N LYS A 406 10.94 26.58 -36.74
CA LYS A 406 9.63 27.08 -36.23
C LYS A 406 8.60 26.01 -35.79
N ARG A 407 8.56 25.68 -34.49
CA ARG A 407 7.35 25.08 -33.89
C ARG A 407 6.23 26.11 -33.80
N ILE A 408 5.17 25.92 -34.58
CA ILE A 408 3.88 26.60 -34.38
C ILE A 408 3.36 26.21 -32.99
N LYS A 409 3.22 27.18 -32.08
CA LYS A 409 2.59 26.94 -30.77
C LYS A 409 1.12 26.63 -30.99
N VAL A 410 0.61 25.56 -30.39
CA VAL A 410 -0.78 25.10 -30.53
C VAL A 410 -1.47 24.94 -29.17
N TYR A 411 -2.79 25.06 -29.13
CA TYR A 411 -3.66 24.79 -27.98
C TYR A 411 -4.45 23.53 -28.26
N SER A 412 -4.52 22.63 -27.27
CA SER A 412 -5.43 21.49 -27.32
C SER A 412 -6.88 21.96 -27.16
N ILE A 413 -7.83 21.15 -27.64
CA ILE A 413 -9.26 21.35 -27.39
C ILE A 413 -9.54 21.60 -25.90
N THR A 414 -8.94 20.80 -25.02
CA THR A 414 -9.13 20.91 -23.57
C THR A 414 -8.62 22.24 -23.04
N LYS A 415 -7.45 22.69 -23.52
CA LYS A 415 -6.85 23.96 -23.11
C LYS A 415 -7.72 25.15 -23.55
N LEU A 416 -8.20 25.14 -24.80
CA LEU A 416 -9.09 26.20 -25.26
C LEU A 416 -10.41 26.20 -24.49
N ALA A 417 -10.97 25.01 -24.22
CA ALA A 417 -12.20 24.87 -23.47
C ALA A 417 -12.11 25.49 -22.06
N LEU A 418 -10.98 25.28 -21.36
CA LEU A 418 -10.73 25.89 -20.06
C LEU A 418 -10.68 27.42 -20.13
N LEU A 419 -10.01 27.98 -21.15
CA LEU A 419 -9.85 29.43 -21.31
C LEU A 419 -11.18 30.16 -21.56
N VAL A 420 -12.13 29.50 -22.23
CA VAL A 420 -13.47 30.06 -22.47
C VAL A 420 -14.52 29.49 -21.52
N ASN A 421 -14.09 28.84 -20.42
CA ASN A 421 -14.96 28.23 -19.41
C ASN A 421 -16.09 27.35 -20.00
N THR A 422 -15.74 26.50 -20.95
CA THR A 422 -16.67 25.58 -21.63
C THR A 422 -16.14 24.14 -21.65
N PHE A 423 -16.84 23.27 -22.37
CA PHE A 423 -16.54 21.86 -22.47
C PHE A 423 -15.62 21.53 -23.63
N PRO A 424 -14.66 20.61 -23.45
CA PRO A 424 -13.87 20.08 -24.54
C PRO A 424 -14.73 19.52 -25.68
N GLU A 425 -15.87 18.90 -25.36
CA GLU A 425 -16.81 18.36 -26.35
C GLU A 425 -17.39 19.46 -27.25
N ILE A 426 -17.72 20.63 -26.69
CA ILE A 426 -18.26 21.75 -27.45
C ILE A 426 -17.18 22.35 -28.36
N ILE A 427 -15.97 22.58 -27.84
CA ILE A 427 -14.85 23.03 -28.68
C ILE A 427 -14.55 22.03 -29.80
N ARG A 428 -14.62 20.72 -29.52
CA ARG A 428 -14.47 19.69 -30.56
C ARG A 428 -15.54 19.81 -31.64
N ILE A 429 -16.79 20.06 -31.27
CA ILE A 429 -17.90 20.26 -32.21
C ILE A 429 -17.64 21.51 -33.06
N LEU A 430 -17.29 22.64 -32.45
CA LEU A 430 -16.99 23.88 -33.18
C LEU A 430 -15.84 23.70 -34.18
N VAL A 431 -14.77 23.01 -33.77
CA VAL A 431 -13.67 22.63 -34.67
C VAL A 431 -14.17 21.75 -35.81
N THR A 432 -15.00 20.74 -35.53
CA THR A 432 -15.53 19.82 -36.55
C THR A 432 -16.50 20.53 -37.51
N ASN A 433 -17.22 21.55 -37.04
CA ASN A 433 -18.10 22.39 -37.85
C ASN A 433 -17.33 23.44 -38.68
N GLY A 434 -16.01 23.58 -38.49
CA GLY A 434 -15.21 24.62 -39.13
C GLY A 434 -15.39 26.02 -38.53
N GLU A 435 -16.01 26.13 -37.35
CA GLU A 435 -16.28 27.41 -36.69
C GLU A 435 -15.05 28.00 -35.97
N ILE A 436 -14.01 27.18 -35.74
CA ILE A 436 -12.70 27.61 -35.22
C ILE A 436 -11.64 27.44 -36.30
N LYS A 437 -11.12 28.56 -36.81
CA LYS A 437 -10.08 28.58 -37.84
C LYS A 437 -8.74 28.06 -37.31
N GLY A 438 -7.90 27.56 -38.21
CA GLY A 438 -6.55 27.06 -37.87
C GLY A 438 -6.52 25.84 -36.95
N ALA A 439 -7.63 25.10 -36.87
CA ALA A 439 -7.67 23.80 -36.24
C ALA A 439 -7.20 22.73 -37.22
N PHE A 440 -6.30 21.86 -36.78
CA PHE A 440 -5.82 20.71 -37.55
C PHE A 440 -5.60 19.51 -36.64
N LYS A 441 -5.44 18.32 -37.21
CA LYS A 441 -5.10 17.13 -36.43
C LYS A 441 -3.58 16.95 -36.39
N ASP A 442 -3.04 16.73 -35.20
CA ASP A 442 -1.63 16.43 -35.02
C ASP A 442 -1.29 14.99 -35.44
N GLN A 443 -0.02 14.60 -35.25
CA GLN A 443 0.51 13.27 -35.53
C GLN A 443 -0.20 12.14 -34.78
N ASP A 444 -0.88 12.44 -33.68
CA ASP A 444 -1.65 11.49 -32.86
C ASP A 444 -3.16 11.52 -33.23
N ASN A 445 -3.52 12.15 -34.36
CA ASN A 445 -4.89 12.32 -34.84
C ASN A 445 -5.77 13.12 -33.86
N MET A 446 -5.16 13.96 -33.03
CA MET A 446 -5.83 14.83 -32.05
C MET A 446 -5.97 16.24 -32.60
N TRP A 447 -7.16 16.82 -32.46
CA TRP A 447 -7.41 18.20 -32.86
C TRP A 447 -6.65 19.20 -31.98
N VAL A 448 -5.88 20.05 -32.63
CA VAL A 448 -5.11 21.16 -32.06
C VAL A 448 -5.38 22.44 -32.85
N ILE A 449 -5.25 23.59 -32.21
CA ILE A 449 -5.58 24.90 -32.79
C ILE A 449 -4.33 25.77 -32.66
N THR A 450 -3.91 26.49 -33.70
CA THR A 450 -2.75 27.37 -33.54
C THR A 450 -2.99 28.41 -32.44
N GLN A 451 -1.94 28.78 -31.71
CA GLN A 451 -2.06 29.72 -30.59
C GLN A 451 -2.64 31.06 -31.03
N GLU A 452 -2.36 31.49 -32.26
CA GLU A 452 -2.91 32.70 -32.86
C GLU A 452 -4.44 32.61 -33.00
N ASN A 453 -4.94 31.58 -33.68
CA ASN A 453 -6.38 31.38 -33.86
C ASN A 453 -7.10 31.09 -32.52
N ALA A 454 -6.45 30.40 -31.59
CA ALA A 454 -7.00 30.17 -30.26
C ALA A 454 -7.13 31.49 -29.47
N LYS A 455 -6.16 32.39 -29.58
CA LYS A 455 -6.24 33.74 -28.96
C LYS A 455 -7.31 34.59 -29.64
N GLU A 456 -7.48 34.50 -30.95
CA GLU A 456 -8.53 35.20 -31.68
C GLU A 456 -9.93 34.75 -31.21
N PHE A 457 -10.14 33.44 -31.04
CA PHE A 457 -11.38 32.89 -30.49
C PHE A 457 -11.68 33.39 -29.05
N VAL A 458 -10.64 33.51 -28.21
CA VAL A 458 -10.74 34.07 -26.84
C VAL A 458 -10.96 35.59 -26.85
N LYS A 459 -10.68 36.30 -27.93
CA LYS A 459 -10.94 37.75 -28.04
C LYS A 459 -12.37 38.11 -28.46
N LYS A 460 -13.14 37.17 -29.03
CA LYS A 460 -14.56 37.39 -29.35
C LYS A 460 -15.34 37.89 -28.12
N THR A 461 -16.43 38.62 -28.31
CA THR A 461 -17.27 39.05 -27.18
C THR A 461 -17.91 37.83 -26.50
N ASP A 462 -18.24 37.94 -25.21
CA ASP A 462 -18.93 36.85 -24.50
C ASP A 462 -20.26 36.48 -25.15
N ILE A 463 -20.96 37.47 -25.72
CA ILE A 463 -22.21 37.28 -26.46
C ILE A 463 -21.99 36.44 -27.72
N GLU A 464 -21.00 36.78 -28.54
CA GLU A 464 -20.67 36.00 -29.76
C GLU A 464 -20.28 34.57 -29.40
N ARG A 465 -19.46 34.38 -28.36
CA ARG A 465 -19.09 33.04 -27.90
C ARG A 465 -20.29 32.25 -27.41
N GLN A 466 -21.14 32.82 -26.57
CA GLN A 466 -22.33 32.14 -26.07
C GLN A 466 -23.29 31.76 -27.19
N ASN A 467 -23.44 32.61 -28.21
CA ASN A 467 -24.23 32.31 -29.40
C ASN A 467 -23.64 31.14 -30.21
N MET A 468 -22.32 31.12 -30.43
CA MET A 468 -21.66 29.99 -31.10
C MET A 468 -21.81 28.69 -30.28
N LEU A 469 -21.58 28.75 -28.96
CA LEU A 469 -21.68 27.59 -28.07
C LEU A 469 -23.10 27.04 -27.99
N SER A 470 -24.12 27.90 -27.93
CA SER A 470 -25.52 27.48 -27.83
C SER A 470 -26.05 26.89 -29.15
N ASN A 471 -25.61 27.43 -30.29
CA ASN A 471 -26.10 27.02 -31.60
C ASN A 471 -25.31 25.87 -32.25
N CYS A 472 -24.11 25.53 -31.75
CA CYS A 472 -23.20 24.55 -32.38
C CYS A 472 -23.79 23.15 -32.67
N LEU A 473 -24.86 22.78 -31.96
CA LEU A 473 -25.56 21.51 -32.10
C LEU A 473 -26.99 21.63 -32.61
N VAL A 474 -27.58 22.83 -32.59
CA VAL A 474 -28.99 23.03 -32.95
C VAL A 474 -29.20 22.69 -34.43
N GLY A 475 -30.26 21.93 -34.71
CA GLY A 475 -30.60 21.44 -36.05
C GLY A 475 -29.89 20.15 -36.48
N LYS A 476 -28.89 19.66 -35.72
CA LYS A 476 -28.22 18.39 -36.07
C LYS A 476 -29.12 17.18 -35.86
N LYS A 477 -29.13 16.28 -36.85
CA LYS A 477 -29.93 15.05 -36.86
C LYS A 477 -29.11 13.82 -36.46
N PHE A 478 -29.64 13.04 -35.52
CA PHE A 478 -29.08 11.78 -35.03
C PHE A 478 -30.16 10.70 -35.13
N GLY A 479 -30.21 9.98 -36.26
CA GLY A 479 -31.31 9.07 -36.55
C GLY A 479 -32.64 9.82 -36.67
N ASN A 480 -33.62 9.47 -35.83
CA ASN A 480 -34.94 10.13 -35.79
C ASN A 480 -35.00 11.32 -34.83
N LEU A 481 -33.88 11.75 -34.26
CA LEU A 481 -33.81 12.83 -33.28
C LEU A 481 -33.12 14.05 -33.90
N THR A 482 -33.71 15.23 -33.73
CA THR A 482 -33.13 16.52 -34.15
C THR A 482 -32.87 17.35 -32.89
N VAL A 483 -31.66 17.84 -32.71
CA VAL A 483 -31.32 18.70 -31.55
C VAL A 483 -32.00 20.06 -31.70
N THR A 484 -32.78 20.47 -30.71
CA THR A 484 -33.47 21.76 -30.67
C THR A 484 -32.74 22.77 -29.80
N LYS A 485 -32.11 22.32 -28.70
CA LYS A 485 -31.45 23.20 -27.75
C LYS A 485 -30.30 22.52 -27.01
N LEU A 486 -29.21 23.25 -26.76
CA LEU A 486 -28.17 22.85 -25.82
C LEU A 486 -28.57 23.23 -24.39
N ILE A 487 -28.67 22.25 -23.48
CA ILE A 487 -29.14 22.48 -22.11
C ILE A 487 -27.97 22.76 -21.16
N GLY A 488 -26.86 22.02 -21.30
CA GLY A 488 -25.69 22.17 -20.44
C GLY A 488 -25.37 20.92 -19.61
N ARG A 489 -24.81 21.11 -18.40
CA ARG A 489 -24.29 20.03 -17.54
C ARG A 489 -25.38 19.48 -16.62
N LYS A 490 -25.60 18.16 -16.64
CA LYS A 490 -26.37 17.45 -15.58
C LYS A 490 -25.57 16.26 -15.06
N SER A 491 -25.75 15.93 -13.79
CA SER A 491 -25.12 14.76 -13.17
C SER A 491 -25.78 13.46 -13.65
N GLU A 492 -24.98 12.54 -14.19
CA GLU A 492 -25.40 11.17 -14.50
C GLU A 492 -24.48 10.23 -13.71
N GLY A 493 -24.96 9.77 -12.55
CA GLY A 493 -24.15 9.03 -11.58
C GLY A 493 -23.05 9.90 -10.98
N LYS A 494 -21.78 9.47 -11.09
CA LYS A 494 -20.59 10.20 -10.56
C LYS A 494 -20.00 11.20 -11.56
N GLN A 495 -20.55 11.31 -12.77
CA GLN A 495 -19.96 12.11 -13.86
C GLN A 495 -20.92 13.21 -14.33
N ALA A 496 -20.39 14.40 -14.55
CA ALA A 496 -21.14 15.52 -15.12
C ALA A 496 -21.12 15.39 -16.65
N ARG A 497 -22.29 15.17 -17.27
CA ARG A 497 -22.45 14.92 -18.71
C ARG A 497 -23.18 16.08 -19.39
N MET A 498 -22.93 16.26 -20.69
CA MET A 498 -23.61 17.26 -21.51
C MET A 498 -24.97 16.74 -21.97
N PHE A 499 -26.02 17.52 -21.74
CA PHE A 499 -27.40 17.23 -22.12
C PHE A 499 -27.87 18.20 -23.20
N VAL A 500 -28.69 17.66 -24.10
CA VAL A 500 -29.34 18.38 -25.19
C VAL A 500 -30.83 18.05 -25.20
N GLU A 501 -31.64 19.01 -25.62
CA GLU A 501 -33.03 18.81 -25.96
C GLU A 501 -33.09 18.34 -27.42
N VAL A 502 -33.87 17.28 -27.65
CA VAL A 502 -34.06 16.72 -28.98
C VAL A 502 -35.55 16.55 -29.27
N GLN A 503 -35.96 16.91 -30.48
CA GLN A 503 -37.26 16.59 -31.04
C GLN A 503 -37.15 15.32 -31.88
N CYS A 504 -37.96 14.32 -31.55
CA CYS A 504 -38.07 13.10 -32.35
C CYS A 504 -39.00 13.32 -33.53
N LYS A 505 -38.80 12.57 -34.62
CA LYS A 505 -39.70 12.54 -35.78
C LYS A 505 -41.15 12.18 -35.42
N CYS A 506 -41.39 11.52 -34.28
CA CYS A 506 -42.75 11.28 -33.77
C CYS A 506 -43.41 12.52 -33.12
N GLY A 507 -42.73 13.67 -33.08
CA GLY A 507 -43.18 14.91 -32.46
C GLY A 507 -42.71 15.12 -31.01
N ASN A 508 -42.35 14.04 -30.31
CA ASN A 508 -41.94 14.12 -28.89
C ASN A 508 -40.61 14.86 -28.70
N ILE A 509 -40.61 15.81 -27.78
CA ILE A 509 -39.42 16.54 -27.33
C ILE A 509 -38.94 15.89 -26.02
N VAL A 510 -37.67 15.51 -25.97
CA VAL A 510 -37.06 14.87 -24.80
C VAL A 510 -35.65 15.38 -24.56
N GLU A 511 -35.21 15.40 -23.31
CA GLU A 511 -33.82 15.63 -22.98
C GLU A 511 -33.01 14.33 -23.04
N LYS A 512 -31.83 14.37 -23.67
CA LYS A 512 -30.93 13.21 -23.76
C LYS A 512 -29.47 13.60 -23.52
N PRO A 513 -28.65 12.71 -22.94
CA PRO A 513 -27.21 12.89 -22.92
C PRO A 513 -26.64 12.86 -24.34
N TYR A 514 -25.81 13.84 -24.71
CA TYR A 514 -25.28 13.96 -26.07
C TYR A 514 -24.49 12.72 -26.52
N TYR A 515 -23.71 12.11 -25.63
CA TYR A 515 -22.91 10.91 -25.98
C TYR A 515 -23.77 9.72 -26.42
N ARG A 516 -25.02 9.61 -25.93
CA ARG A 516 -25.94 8.56 -26.36
C ARG A 516 -26.44 8.81 -27.77
N LEU A 517 -26.70 10.06 -28.16
CA LEU A 517 -27.10 10.39 -29.53
C LEU A 517 -26.01 10.01 -30.55
N VAL A 518 -24.75 10.16 -30.18
CA VAL A 518 -23.60 9.83 -31.02
C VAL A 518 -23.36 8.32 -31.13
N ARG A 519 -23.57 7.58 -30.03
CA ARG A 519 -23.28 6.12 -29.96
C ARG A 519 -24.47 5.25 -30.34
N GLU A 520 -25.64 5.60 -29.85
CA GLU A 520 -26.89 4.86 -29.96
C GLU A 520 -27.79 5.63 -30.91
N LYS A 521 -27.84 5.22 -32.18
CA LYS A 521 -28.81 5.75 -33.15
C LYS A 521 -30.22 5.37 -32.67
N GLY A 522 -30.86 6.23 -31.90
CA GLY A 522 -32.06 5.91 -31.12
C GLY A 522 -33.27 6.82 -31.40
N ASN A 523 -34.39 6.47 -30.75
CA ASN A 523 -35.64 7.22 -30.74
C ASN A 523 -35.83 7.92 -29.37
N CYS A 524 -36.90 8.71 -29.20
CA CYS A 524 -37.17 9.39 -27.93
C CYS A 524 -37.32 8.42 -26.74
N SER A 525 -37.88 7.23 -26.98
CA SER A 525 -38.03 6.15 -25.99
C SER A 525 -38.18 4.78 -26.68
N TRP A 526 -38.08 3.70 -25.89
CA TRP A 526 -38.34 2.32 -26.35
C TRP A 526 -39.78 2.10 -26.85
N GLN A 527 -40.72 2.91 -26.37
CA GLN A 527 -42.14 2.88 -26.79
C GLN A 527 -42.44 3.80 -28.00
N CYS A 528 -41.42 4.44 -28.59
CA CYS A 528 -41.62 5.35 -29.71
C CYS A 528 -42.32 4.63 -30.87
N GLY A 529 -43.36 5.27 -31.42
CA GLY A 529 -44.18 4.71 -32.50
C GLY A 529 -43.38 4.34 -33.76
N ILE A 530 -42.26 5.01 -34.01
CA ILE A 530 -41.36 4.74 -35.16
C ILE A 530 -40.59 3.43 -34.97
N THR A 531 -40.29 3.03 -33.74
CA THR A 531 -39.63 1.74 -33.44
C THR A 531 -40.57 0.55 -33.65
N LYS A 532 -41.89 0.75 -33.58
CA LYS A 532 -42.88 -0.34 -33.73
C LYS A 532 -42.90 -0.93 -35.14
N GLU A 533 -42.52 -0.17 -36.18
CA GLU A 533 -42.42 -0.70 -37.55
C GLU A 533 -41.20 -1.61 -37.76
N MET A 534 -40.08 -1.35 -37.08
CA MET A 534 -38.84 -2.15 -37.21
C MET A 534 -38.85 -3.45 -36.39
N VAL A 535 -39.76 -3.58 -35.41
CA VAL A 535 -39.85 -4.74 -34.50
C VAL A 535 -40.70 -5.89 -35.07
N LYS A 536 -41.37 -5.72 -36.22
CA LYS A 536 -42.18 -6.78 -36.86
C LYS A 536 -41.41 -8.05 -37.26
N GLY A 537 -40.07 -8.08 -37.13
CA GLY A 537 -39.23 -9.19 -37.59
C GLY A 537 -38.58 -10.07 -36.52
N ARG A 538 -38.75 -9.84 -35.20
CA ARG A 538 -38.15 -10.75 -34.18
C ARG A 538 -39.13 -11.11 -33.07
N THR A 539 -39.31 -12.43 -32.94
CA THR A 539 -40.05 -13.19 -31.92
C THR A 539 -41.56 -13.00 -31.88
N ARG A 540 -42.26 -13.68 -32.80
CA ARG A 540 -43.57 -14.25 -32.45
C ARG A 540 -43.29 -15.38 -31.45
N LEU A 541 -43.62 -15.15 -30.19
CA LEU A 541 -43.71 -16.22 -29.19
C LEU A 541 -44.83 -17.15 -29.66
N ASP A 542 -44.49 -18.40 -29.93
CA ASP A 542 -45.47 -19.41 -30.33
C ASP A 542 -46.23 -19.88 -29.10
N GLU A 543 -47.51 -19.50 -28.98
CA GLU A 543 -48.37 -19.83 -27.84
C GLU A 543 -48.45 -21.36 -27.63
N GLU A 544 -48.39 -22.15 -28.71
CA GLU A 544 -48.42 -23.61 -28.64
C GLU A 544 -47.19 -24.18 -27.92
N PHE A 545 -46.03 -23.52 -28.06
CA PHE A 545 -44.80 -23.93 -27.41
C PHE A 545 -44.77 -23.60 -25.91
N ILE A 546 -45.40 -22.48 -25.53
CA ILE A 546 -45.56 -22.09 -24.12
C ILE A 546 -46.42 -23.13 -23.38
N ASP A 547 -47.50 -23.61 -24.01
CA ASP A 547 -48.36 -24.63 -23.44
C ASP A 547 -47.67 -25.99 -23.27
N LYS A 548 -46.77 -26.37 -24.20
CA LYS A 548 -45.93 -27.58 -24.07
C LYS A 548 -44.98 -27.48 -22.88
N VAL A 549 -44.32 -26.34 -22.69
CA VAL A 549 -43.44 -26.09 -21.54
C VAL A 549 -44.21 -26.14 -20.22
N LYS A 550 -45.42 -25.55 -20.20
CA LYS A 550 -46.34 -25.59 -19.05
C LYS A 550 -46.77 -27.01 -18.70
N ALA A 551 -47.23 -27.78 -19.67
CA ALA A 551 -47.69 -29.15 -19.47
C ALA A 551 -46.58 -30.04 -18.89
N MET A 552 -45.35 -29.93 -19.42
CA MET A 552 -44.21 -30.67 -18.87
C MET A 552 -43.89 -30.30 -17.42
N TYR A 553 -43.92 -29.01 -17.07
CA TYR A 553 -43.65 -28.59 -15.70
C TYR A 553 -44.72 -29.10 -14.71
N LEU A 554 -46.00 -29.07 -15.12
CA LEU A 554 -47.11 -29.62 -14.32
C LEU A 554 -47.03 -31.14 -14.16
N ASN A 555 -46.54 -31.84 -15.18
CA ASN A 555 -46.28 -33.28 -15.16
C ASN A 555 -45.00 -33.68 -14.39
N GLY A 556 -44.37 -32.76 -13.67
CA GLY A 556 -43.33 -33.07 -12.70
C GLY A 556 -41.89 -32.94 -13.22
N TYR A 557 -41.68 -32.58 -14.48
CA TYR A 557 -40.36 -32.27 -15.00
C TYR A 557 -39.80 -31.00 -14.34
N SER A 558 -38.51 -31.01 -14.00
CA SER A 558 -37.84 -29.83 -13.46
C SER A 558 -37.59 -28.82 -14.57
N SER A 559 -37.42 -27.54 -14.21
CA SER A 559 -37.02 -26.50 -15.17
C SER A 559 -35.70 -26.81 -15.87
N LYS A 560 -34.85 -27.65 -15.27
CA LYS A 560 -33.59 -28.13 -15.87
C LYS A 560 -33.87 -29.16 -16.96
N ASP A 561 -34.74 -30.12 -16.71
CA ASP A 561 -35.11 -31.15 -17.70
C ASP A 561 -35.76 -30.52 -18.93
N ILE A 562 -36.57 -29.47 -18.73
CA ILE A 562 -37.20 -28.71 -19.81
C ILE A 562 -36.16 -27.93 -20.63
N THR A 563 -35.18 -27.31 -19.96
CA THR A 563 -34.07 -26.61 -20.61
C THR A 563 -33.24 -27.56 -21.47
N GLU A 564 -32.90 -28.74 -20.96
CA GLU A 564 -32.11 -29.74 -21.69
C GLU A 564 -32.89 -30.34 -22.87
N LYS A 565 -34.17 -30.65 -22.66
CA LYS A 565 -35.01 -31.26 -23.70
C LYS A 565 -35.27 -30.34 -24.91
N TYR A 566 -35.45 -29.04 -24.65
CA TYR A 566 -35.79 -28.09 -25.72
C TYR A 566 -34.64 -27.14 -26.10
N ASN A 567 -33.47 -27.31 -25.49
CA ASN A 567 -32.29 -26.46 -25.69
C ASN A 567 -32.59 -24.95 -25.54
N ILE A 568 -33.39 -24.61 -24.52
CA ILE A 568 -33.80 -23.24 -24.22
C ILE A 568 -33.23 -22.78 -22.88
N SER A 569 -32.87 -21.50 -22.78
CA SER A 569 -32.27 -20.97 -21.55
C SER A 569 -33.21 -21.14 -20.35
N TYR A 570 -32.64 -21.40 -19.18
CA TYR A 570 -33.38 -21.50 -17.92
C TYR A 570 -34.25 -20.25 -17.65
N THR A 571 -33.73 -19.08 -18.01
CA THR A 571 -34.43 -17.79 -17.95
C THR A 571 -35.66 -17.74 -18.84
N THR A 572 -35.61 -18.37 -20.02
CA THR A 572 -36.73 -18.45 -20.96
C THR A 572 -37.84 -19.35 -20.41
N VAL A 573 -37.48 -20.52 -19.85
CA VAL A 573 -38.43 -21.41 -19.16
C VAL A 573 -39.14 -20.69 -18.02
N TYR A 574 -38.39 -19.96 -17.20
CA TYR A 574 -38.95 -19.18 -16.09
C TYR A 574 -39.90 -18.07 -16.57
N GLN A 575 -39.55 -17.37 -17.64
CA GLN A 575 -40.43 -16.35 -18.24
C GLN A 575 -41.72 -16.95 -18.77
N TYR A 576 -41.66 -18.12 -19.42
CA TYR A 576 -42.85 -18.81 -19.92
C TYR A 576 -43.77 -19.27 -18.79
N LEU A 577 -43.22 -19.90 -17.75
CA LEU A 577 -44.02 -20.29 -16.57
C LEU A 577 -44.66 -19.08 -15.88
N LYS A 578 -43.94 -17.96 -15.78
CA LYS A 578 -44.44 -16.71 -15.19
C LYS A 578 -45.55 -16.07 -16.03
N LEU A 579 -45.38 -16.03 -17.36
CA LEU A 579 -46.40 -15.51 -18.29
C LEU A 579 -47.67 -16.38 -18.27
N SER A 580 -47.52 -17.69 -18.07
CA SER A 580 -48.63 -18.62 -17.88
C SER A 580 -49.21 -18.64 -16.46
N GLY A 581 -48.78 -17.73 -15.56
CA GLY A 581 -49.31 -17.61 -14.21
C GLY A 581 -48.91 -18.72 -13.23
N ILE A 582 -47.92 -19.56 -13.57
CA ILE A 582 -47.47 -20.67 -12.72
C ILE A 582 -46.35 -20.19 -11.80
N SER A 583 -46.58 -20.29 -10.49
CA SER A 583 -45.55 -20.05 -9.49
C SER A 583 -44.56 -21.22 -9.46
N THR A 584 -43.26 -20.90 -9.46
CA THR A 584 -42.22 -21.93 -9.41
C THR A 584 -42.17 -22.60 -8.04
N ARG A 585 -41.95 -23.92 -7.99
CA ARG A 585 -41.80 -24.69 -6.74
C ARG A 585 -40.77 -24.02 -5.82
N GLN A 586 -41.17 -23.67 -4.59
CA GLN A 586 -40.26 -23.13 -3.58
C GLN A 586 -39.21 -24.19 -3.20
N ARG A 587 -37.97 -23.76 -2.94
CA ARG A 587 -36.92 -24.64 -2.41
C ARG A 587 -37.38 -25.19 -1.06
N LYS A 588 -37.32 -26.52 -0.86
CA LYS A 588 -37.57 -27.17 0.43
C LYS A 588 -36.70 -26.50 1.52
N ARG A 589 -37.32 -26.10 2.62
CA ARG A 589 -36.65 -25.60 3.84
C ARG A 589 -35.75 -26.73 4.35
N VAL A 590 -34.46 -26.45 4.55
CA VAL A 590 -33.48 -27.43 5.02
C VAL A 590 -33.80 -27.81 6.46
N ASP A 591 -33.77 -29.11 6.74
CA ASP A 591 -34.08 -29.70 8.04
C ASP A 591 -33.16 -29.16 9.15
N GLN A 592 -33.74 -28.85 10.30
CA GLN A 592 -33.03 -28.30 11.45
C GLN A 592 -32.05 -29.35 12.02
N GLU A 593 -32.42 -30.62 11.94
CA GLU A 593 -31.59 -31.76 12.36
C GLU A 593 -30.26 -31.81 11.60
N LEU A 594 -30.28 -31.63 10.27
CA LEU A 594 -29.08 -31.60 9.43
C LEU A 594 -28.12 -30.47 9.82
N LYS A 595 -28.65 -29.29 10.18
CA LYS A 595 -27.83 -28.16 10.63
C LYS A 595 -27.15 -28.45 11.96
N ASP A 596 -27.85 -29.15 12.85
CA ASP A 596 -27.32 -29.57 14.15
C ASP A 596 -26.25 -30.65 13.99
N THR A 597 -26.43 -31.61 13.06
CA THR A 597 -25.39 -32.59 12.70
C THR A 597 -24.13 -31.91 12.16
N VAL A 598 -24.27 -30.94 11.24
CA VAL A 598 -23.14 -30.17 10.70
C VAL A 598 -22.38 -29.43 11.81
N ALA A 599 -23.10 -28.79 12.74
CA ALA A 599 -22.52 -28.08 13.86
C ALA A 599 -21.74 -29.03 14.80
N ASN A 600 -22.34 -30.17 15.14
CA ASN A 600 -21.73 -31.16 16.04
C ASN A 600 -20.48 -31.80 15.43
N MET A 601 -20.52 -32.19 14.15
CA MET A 601 -19.36 -32.74 13.45
C MET A 601 -18.21 -31.73 13.33
N TYR A 602 -18.52 -30.45 13.17
CA TYR A 602 -17.51 -29.39 13.14
C TYR A 602 -16.89 -29.14 14.52
N LEU A 603 -17.72 -29.12 15.57
CA LEU A 603 -17.25 -28.96 16.96
C LEU A 603 -16.42 -30.16 17.45
N SER A 604 -16.73 -31.37 16.97
CA SER A 604 -15.93 -32.57 17.23
C SER A 604 -14.61 -32.62 16.43
N GLY A 605 -14.35 -31.63 15.59
CA GLY A 605 -13.07 -31.43 14.92
C GLY A 605 -13.02 -31.81 13.44
N SER A 606 -14.14 -32.24 12.85
CA SER A 606 -14.20 -32.55 11.41
C SER A 606 -14.08 -31.29 10.57
N SER A 607 -13.38 -31.40 9.43
CA SER A 607 -13.26 -30.28 8.50
C SER A 607 -14.56 -30.08 7.71
N VAL A 608 -14.83 -28.85 7.27
CA VAL A 608 -16.03 -28.55 6.46
C VAL A 608 -16.07 -29.37 5.15
N HIS A 609 -14.92 -29.75 4.59
CA HIS A 609 -14.85 -30.59 3.40
C HIS A 609 -15.25 -32.04 3.74
N LYS A 610 -14.76 -32.58 4.86
CA LYS A 610 -15.16 -33.92 5.32
C LYS A 610 -16.65 -33.99 5.63
N ILE A 611 -17.18 -32.97 6.32
CA ILE A 611 -18.62 -32.86 6.63
C ILE A 611 -19.43 -32.74 5.33
N SER A 612 -18.93 -32.00 4.35
CA SER A 612 -19.56 -31.82 3.04
C SER A 612 -19.67 -33.14 2.28
N GLU A 613 -18.63 -33.98 2.31
CA GLU A 613 -18.62 -35.31 1.70
C GLU A 613 -19.51 -36.31 2.44
N GLU A 614 -19.38 -36.39 3.78
CA GLU A 614 -20.14 -37.35 4.60
C GLU A 614 -21.64 -37.07 4.61
N LEU A 615 -22.05 -35.80 4.61
CA LEU A 615 -23.47 -35.42 4.63
C LEU A 615 -24.03 -35.08 3.25
N ASN A 616 -23.20 -35.14 2.20
CA ASN A 616 -23.54 -34.73 0.83
C ASN A 616 -24.18 -33.32 0.76
N VAL A 617 -23.61 -32.37 1.51
CA VAL A 617 -24.03 -30.97 1.57
C VAL A 617 -22.92 -30.11 0.99
N HIS A 618 -23.24 -29.17 0.09
CA HIS A 618 -22.23 -28.31 -0.53
C HIS A 618 -21.44 -27.51 0.54
N PRO A 619 -20.10 -27.36 0.45
CA PRO A 619 -19.28 -26.77 1.52
C PRO A 619 -19.74 -25.36 1.94
N ARG A 620 -20.23 -24.58 0.98
CA ARG A 620 -20.78 -23.24 1.23
C ARG A 620 -22.00 -23.26 2.15
N SER A 621 -22.88 -24.25 2.00
CA SER A 621 -24.06 -24.42 2.84
C SER A 621 -23.67 -24.83 4.26
N CYS A 622 -22.64 -25.67 4.43
CA CYS A 622 -22.08 -25.98 5.75
C CYS A 622 -21.57 -24.72 6.48
N TYR A 623 -20.86 -23.82 5.80
CA TYR A 623 -20.42 -22.54 6.40
C TYR A 623 -21.59 -21.64 6.81
N GLU A 624 -22.66 -21.61 6.02
CA GLU A 624 -23.87 -20.85 6.34
C GLU A 624 -24.57 -21.44 7.58
N TYR A 625 -24.68 -22.77 7.68
CA TYR A 625 -25.28 -23.45 8.85
C TYR A 625 -24.48 -23.20 10.14
N LEU A 626 -23.14 -23.26 10.07
CA LEU A 626 -22.27 -22.94 11.21
C LEU A 626 -22.43 -21.48 11.66
N LYS A 627 -22.57 -20.55 10.70
CA LYS A 627 -22.77 -19.13 10.98
C LYS A 627 -24.12 -18.87 11.65
N GLU A 628 -25.18 -19.52 11.19
CA GLU A 628 -26.51 -19.43 11.80
C GLU A 628 -26.52 -19.94 13.25
N LYS A 629 -25.68 -20.92 13.58
CA LYS A 629 -25.48 -21.41 14.96
C LYS A 629 -24.47 -20.59 15.78
N GLY A 630 -23.98 -19.47 15.26
CA GLY A 630 -23.04 -18.60 15.96
C GLY A 630 -21.61 -19.16 16.10
N ILE A 631 -21.28 -20.22 15.37
CA ILE A 631 -19.96 -20.86 15.41
C ILE A 631 -19.02 -20.12 14.44
N LYS A 632 -17.95 -19.51 14.96
CA LYS A 632 -16.95 -18.79 14.15
C LYS A 632 -16.08 -19.77 13.36
N SER A 633 -16.30 -19.86 12.06
CA SER A 633 -15.49 -20.68 11.15
C SER A 633 -14.13 -20.02 10.85
N GLY A 634 -13.13 -20.24 11.70
CA GLY A 634 -11.73 -19.94 11.38
C GLY A 634 -11.10 -21.04 10.52
N ARG A 635 -10.11 -20.71 9.67
CA ARG A 635 -9.22 -21.73 9.09
C ARG A 635 -8.45 -22.41 10.22
N LYS A 636 -8.97 -23.51 10.75
CA LYS A 636 -8.12 -24.48 11.47
C LYS A 636 -7.18 -25.09 10.43
N LYS A 637 -5.87 -25.09 10.70
CA LYS A 637 -4.90 -25.80 9.85
C LYS A 637 -5.34 -27.26 9.74
N PRO A 638 -5.25 -27.89 8.55
CA PRO A 638 -5.61 -29.29 8.41
C PRO A 638 -4.87 -30.13 9.45
N HIS A 639 -5.55 -31.11 10.03
CA HIS A 639 -4.91 -32.09 10.90
C HIS A 639 -3.79 -32.76 10.08
N PRO A 640 -2.54 -32.73 10.57
CA PRO A 640 -1.44 -33.34 9.83
C PRO A 640 -1.69 -34.85 9.72
N ASN A 641 -1.57 -35.40 8.50
CA ASN A 641 -1.65 -36.84 8.29
C ASN A 641 -0.45 -37.48 9.00
N GLN A 642 -0.72 -38.21 10.09
CA GLN A 642 0.28 -38.71 11.01
C GLN A 642 1.31 -39.61 10.29
N GLU A 643 0.83 -40.46 9.38
CA GLU A 643 1.67 -41.34 8.57
C GLU A 643 2.65 -40.55 7.68
N LEU A 644 2.17 -39.46 7.08
CA LEU A 644 3.01 -38.56 6.29
C LEU A 644 4.04 -37.81 7.16
N VAL A 645 3.67 -37.46 8.39
CA VAL A 645 4.60 -36.82 9.34
C VAL A 645 5.73 -37.78 9.71
N GLU A 646 5.41 -39.06 9.95
CA GLU A 646 6.42 -40.10 10.19
C GLU A 646 7.34 -40.31 8.98
N GLN A 647 6.79 -40.40 7.76
CA GLN A 647 7.59 -40.59 6.54
C GLN A 647 8.54 -39.41 6.27
N VAL A 648 8.07 -38.17 6.44
CA VAL A 648 8.89 -36.96 6.30
C VAL A 648 10.02 -36.94 7.35
N ALA A 649 9.73 -37.32 8.59
CA ALA A 649 10.73 -37.38 9.65
C ALA A 649 11.80 -38.45 9.36
N MET A 650 11.40 -39.67 8.98
CA MET A 650 12.33 -40.75 8.64
C MET A 650 13.27 -40.39 7.48
N LEU A 651 12.75 -39.82 6.39
CA LEU A 651 13.59 -39.46 5.24
C LEU A 651 14.57 -38.33 5.58
N TYR A 652 14.15 -37.40 6.44
CA TYR A 652 15.00 -36.32 6.91
C TYR A 652 16.11 -36.82 7.85
N GLU A 653 15.81 -37.74 8.77
CA GLU A 653 16.80 -38.38 9.65
C GLU A 653 17.79 -39.27 8.86
N LYS A 654 17.35 -39.86 7.74
CA LYS A 654 18.23 -40.53 6.76
C LYS A 654 19.11 -39.56 5.94
N GLY A 655 19.03 -38.25 6.20
CA GLY A 655 19.89 -37.22 5.61
C GLY A 655 19.44 -36.71 4.24
N LYS A 656 18.25 -37.08 3.74
CA LYS A 656 17.73 -36.52 2.48
C LYS A 656 17.44 -35.03 2.63
N LYS A 657 17.65 -34.26 1.56
CA LYS A 657 17.33 -32.83 1.56
C LYS A 657 15.82 -32.63 1.47
N ILE A 658 15.31 -31.59 2.13
CA ILE A 658 13.86 -31.30 2.19
C ILE A 658 13.23 -31.14 0.80
N LYS A 659 13.99 -30.65 -0.19
CA LYS A 659 13.51 -30.56 -1.57
C LYS A 659 13.30 -31.94 -2.21
N GLU A 660 14.20 -32.88 -1.95
CA GLU A 660 14.11 -34.27 -2.43
C GLU A 660 12.93 -34.98 -1.74
N ILE A 661 12.76 -34.77 -0.43
CA ILE A 661 11.62 -35.31 0.34
C ILE A 661 10.28 -34.77 -0.20
N SER A 662 10.25 -33.49 -0.55
CA SER A 662 9.07 -32.83 -1.13
C SER A 662 8.69 -33.40 -2.50
N GLU A 663 9.69 -33.68 -3.35
CA GLU A 663 9.49 -34.26 -4.68
C GLU A 663 9.07 -35.75 -4.60
N GLU A 664 9.70 -36.51 -3.71
CA GLU A 664 9.44 -37.95 -3.51
C GLU A 664 8.06 -38.23 -2.92
N LEU A 665 7.67 -37.48 -1.88
CA LEU A 665 6.36 -37.64 -1.23
C LEU A 665 5.26 -36.81 -1.90
N LYS A 666 5.59 -36.00 -2.92
CA LYS A 666 4.69 -35.03 -3.57
C LYS A 666 3.99 -34.08 -2.59
N VAL A 667 4.72 -33.67 -1.56
CA VAL A 667 4.24 -32.75 -0.51
C VAL A 667 4.91 -31.40 -0.67
N ASN A 668 4.20 -30.30 -0.50
CA ASN A 668 4.79 -28.97 -0.60
C ASN A 668 5.93 -28.78 0.43
N ILE A 669 7.05 -28.21 0.00
CA ILE A 669 8.23 -27.92 0.84
C ILE A 669 7.86 -27.26 2.18
N SER A 670 6.93 -26.29 2.16
CA SER A 670 6.50 -25.59 3.38
C SER A 670 5.78 -26.51 4.37
N VAL A 671 5.12 -27.57 3.88
CA VAL A 671 4.43 -28.57 4.71
C VAL A 671 5.44 -29.55 5.31
N CYS A 672 6.47 -29.95 4.56
CA CYS A 672 7.58 -30.75 5.09
C CYS A 672 8.26 -30.08 6.29
N TYR A 673 8.54 -28.76 6.20
CA TYR A 673 9.07 -28.00 7.33
C TYR A 673 8.13 -28.02 8.55
N ASP A 674 6.83 -27.88 8.34
CA ASP A 674 5.84 -27.87 9.41
C ASP A 674 5.76 -29.24 10.10
N TYR A 675 5.88 -30.34 9.35
CA TYR A 675 5.91 -31.70 9.88
C TYR A 675 7.19 -31.99 10.69
N LEU A 676 8.35 -31.51 10.22
CA LEU A 676 9.59 -31.62 10.99
C LEU A 676 9.57 -30.77 12.27
N VAL A 677 8.90 -29.62 12.26
CA VAL A 677 8.68 -28.83 13.49
C VAL A 677 7.79 -29.59 14.49
N LEU A 678 6.74 -30.27 14.01
CA LEU A 678 5.86 -31.06 14.87
C LEU A 678 6.58 -32.24 15.55
N LYS A 679 7.54 -32.88 14.87
CA LYS A 679 8.39 -33.94 15.44
C LYS A 679 9.60 -33.39 16.23
N GLY A 680 9.76 -32.07 16.33
CA GLY A 680 10.87 -31.44 17.05
C GLY A 680 12.22 -31.48 16.34
N LEU A 681 12.28 -31.98 15.10
CA LEU A 681 13.49 -32.14 14.29
C LEU A 681 13.91 -30.85 13.56
N TRP A 682 13.07 -29.82 13.57
CA TRP A 682 13.34 -28.52 12.95
C TRP A 682 12.86 -27.35 13.82
N LYS A 683 13.64 -26.25 13.89
CA LYS A 683 13.28 -25.02 14.60
C LYS A 683 13.06 -23.87 13.63
N ARG A 684 11.91 -23.19 13.72
CA ARG A 684 11.63 -21.99 12.92
C ARG A 684 12.42 -20.80 13.45
N ASN A 685 13.29 -20.23 12.60
CA ASN A 685 13.87 -18.91 12.86
C ASN A 685 12.80 -17.84 12.67
N LYS A 686 12.46 -17.12 13.75
CA LYS A 686 11.61 -15.92 13.66
C LYS A 686 12.39 -14.83 12.93
N ARG A 687 11.89 -14.39 11.78
CA ARG A 687 12.26 -13.12 11.16
C ARG A 687 11.48 -11.99 11.81
#